data_AF-A0A934S0S1-F1
#
_entry.id   AF-A0A934S0S1-F1
#
_cell.length_a   1.000
_cell.length_b   1.000
_cell.length_c   1.000
_cell.angle_alpha   90.00
_cell.angle_beta   90.00
_cell.angle_gamma   90.00
#
_symmetry.space_group_name_H-M   'P 1'
#
loop_
_entity.id
_entity.type
_entity.pdbx_description
1 polymer ?
#
loop_
_entity_poly.entity_id
_entity_poly.type
_entity_poly.pdbx_seq_one_letter_code
_entity_poly.pdbx_strand_id
1 'polypeptide(L)'
;MVTQLQDIARFPVLGDNAVIALSDLKKGTLLQSGEQQFELKHDVLTGHRFAAKTIAKGEFITSWRYPFGRAARDIEAGEYLCNANVLFRLSIQEDPRFTSLQLPKEPNFTDDIDEYCFDESAWTAPAAVERYGDDRTFLGFDRGGRGTGTRNHLVILGTSSATAPLVERLEAKFKERTKVLDTVDAVVGLRHTEGTEADPEERDRTLRTLAGLISNPNVGGLVSIESGLEGELSNQELEAWMRANGIPVDDMRIHWITSTQSFSKDLNAASVEVEALLERMSLDTRTERSVGELRIGLQCGASDAFSGVCGNVLSGAIAREVIRYGGSANLTETPELSGAEDYTLSSIVEPGIATRFLSMLSRFKEHLGWHGGKVDKNPSEGNLLGGLYNITLKSLGAAVKRDPEIPIRHIIEYSERMDEPGYYFMDGMGGDIASYTGQAASGCNVILFVTGRGSPTNSSIVPTVKIVNTTERYKLMADDIDINAGRYLDGLPMDELTALSIDQVVEIASGERTLGEKRNQNIDLIWRKRFFGAKPEKEAESYPSQLEGRAISVDCSAAEPIEIVFDGVQGADRVLPRERIGLILPTVGCSVATAEQAAAKLNAGELVRSGRIDRFVTLTNTEGCGTTTGAEILNFILSYADHSKVDAAAFVSLGCEMVSPGFIKSTMRGGDVGFPEVSLSAKARGYDPSNYGWLTIQECGGTEGTVDSVGEWFGETLERRGALAAAEGGSKDFTLGVTAIGPVDDGAAKRFASFIKGLLAAGGTVVIAESSSLLRSEVFCSELGLGGVGANLTFAQRPSARGLHVMQCITENAIETVTGLGAVSDVILNFSASRVSPAHSLVPTLNVTDVEAGEDFDGTLESDLGELLAAVLSNRLLPKQNEIGHTGNQIPRGARAHAI
;
A
#
# COMPACT_ATOMS: atom_id res chain seq x y z
N MET A 1 23.50 31.12 28.20
CA MET A 1 23.99 29.91 28.89
C MET A 1 24.63 29.02 27.84
N VAL A 2 25.70 28.31 28.18
CA VAL A 2 26.31 27.31 27.29
C VAL A 2 25.58 25.99 27.53
N THR A 3 25.09 25.34 26.47
CA THR A 3 24.40 24.05 26.53
C THR A 3 25.36 22.94 26.13
N GLN A 4 25.36 21.80 26.84
CA GLN A 4 26.17 20.65 26.43
C GLN A 4 25.57 20.00 25.19
N LEU A 5 26.38 19.73 24.16
CA LEU A 5 25.93 19.18 22.89
C LEU A 5 25.17 17.86 23.10
N GLN A 6 25.68 16.99 23.97
CA GLN A 6 25.10 15.69 24.27
C GLN A 6 23.72 15.74 24.95
N ASP A 7 23.28 16.89 25.45
CA ASP A 7 21.96 17.00 26.09
C ASP A 7 20.86 17.28 25.05
N ILE A 8 21.23 17.79 23.87
CA ILE A 8 20.29 18.27 22.85
C ILE A 8 20.57 17.73 21.44
N ALA A 9 21.65 16.97 21.28
CA ALA A 9 22.05 16.39 20.00
C ALA A 9 22.77 15.04 20.20
N ARG A 10 22.72 14.17 19.20
CA ARG A 10 23.37 12.85 19.19
C ARG A 10 24.18 12.64 17.92
N PHE A 11 25.39 12.12 18.10
CA PHE A 11 26.13 11.50 17.01
C PHE A 11 25.56 10.10 16.78
N PRO A 12 25.33 9.68 15.53
CA PRO A 12 25.00 8.30 15.23
C PRO A 12 26.07 7.33 15.75
N VAL A 13 27.34 7.64 15.48
CA VAL A 13 28.49 6.99 16.12
C VAL A 13 29.61 8.01 16.38
N LEU A 14 30.49 7.71 17.34
CA LEU A 14 31.66 8.56 17.61
C LEU A 14 32.57 8.64 16.38
N GLY A 15 32.93 9.86 15.99
CA GLY A 15 33.80 10.16 14.84
C GLY A 15 33.09 10.86 13.67
N ASP A 16 31.76 10.88 13.66
CA ASP A 16 30.98 11.62 12.66
C ASP A 16 31.21 13.14 12.75
N ASN A 17 31.11 13.83 11.62
CA ASN A 17 31.20 15.29 11.55
C ASN A 17 29.84 16.00 11.51
N ALA A 18 28.77 15.25 11.24
CA ALA A 18 27.38 15.69 11.36
C ALA A 18 26.75 15.14 12.65
N VAL A 19 25.94 15.96 13.31
CA VAL A 19 25.23 15.61 14.55
C VAL A 19 23.74 15.87 14.41
N ILE A 20 22.90 14.98 14.94
CA ILE A 20 21.43 15.03 14.85
C ILE A 20 20.86 15.79 16.05
N ALA A 21 20.00 16.80 15.82
CA ALA A 21 19.30 17.50 16.88
C ALA A 21 18.18 16.64 17.50
N LEU A 22 18.09 16.59 18.83
CA LEU A 22 17.05 15.86 19.59
C LEU A 22 15.76 16.66 19.79
N SER A 23 15.81 17.97 19.55
CA SER A 23 14.68 18.89 19.65
C SER A 23 14.86 20.04 18.64
N ASP A 24 13.83 20.88 18.47
CA ASP A 24 13.97 22.09 17.65
C ASP A 24 14.90 23.07 18.39
N LEU A 25 16.00 23.46 17.73
CA LEU A 25 17.06 24.32 18.27
C LEU A 25 17.01 25.69 17.60
N LYS A 26 17.25 26.75 18.37
CA LYS A 26 17.24 28.12 17.86
C LYS A 26 18.63 28.60 17.49
N LYS A 27 18.70 29.40 16.43
CA LYS A 27 19.87 30.19 16.07
C LYS A 27 20.38 30.96 17.30
N GLY A 28 21.70 31.01 17.44
CA GLY A 28 22.36 31.67 18.57
C GLY A 28 22.53 30.81 19.81
N THR A 29 22.04 29.56 19.78
CA THR A 29 22.32 28.61 20.87
C THR A 29 23.81 28.29 20.90
N LEU A 30 24.43 28.49 22.07
CA LEU A 30 25.86 28.27 22.30
C LEU A 30 26.08 26.85 22.82
N LEU A 31 26.83 26.04 22.06
CA LEU A 31 27.02 24.61 22.29
C LEU A 31 28.44 24.31 22.74
N GLN A 32 28.56 23.41 23.72
CA GLN A 32 29.83 22.83 24.18
C GLN A 32 29.95 21.38 23.71
N SER A 33 31.03 21.05 23.00
CA SER A 33 31.39 19.68 22.59
C SER A 33 32.82 19.39 23.02
N GLY A 34 32.99 18.65 24.12
CA GLY A 34 34.30 18.48 24.75
C GLY A 34 34.89 19.83 25.17
N GLU A 35 36.05 20.19 24.65
CA GLU A 35 36.70 21.50 24.88
C GLU A 35 36.28 22.58 23.89
N GLN A 36 35.60 22.22 22.79
CA GLN A 36 35.20 23.15 21.74
C GLN A 36 33.84 23.80 22.05
N GLN A 37 33.74 25.09 21.75
CA GLN A 37 32.52 25.87 21.88
C GLN A 37 32.19 26.53 20.53
N PHE A 38 30.94 26.41 20.09
CA PHE A 38 30.46 27.03 18.85
C PHE A 38 28.99 27.43 18.96
N GLU A 39 28.53 28.27 18.03
CA GLU A 39 27.17 28.82 18.04
C GLU A 39 26.38 28.29 16.83
N LEU A 40 25.11 27.91 17.05
CA LEU A 40 24.20 27.56 15.96
C LEU A 40 23.94 28.77 15.06
N LYS A 41 24.21 28.62 13.76
CA LYS A 41 24.08 29.70 12.77
C LYS A 41 22.65 29.89 12.26
N HIS A 42 21.81 28.88 12.46
CA HIS A 42 20.44 28.76 11.95
C HIS A 42 19.53 28.09 12.98
N ASP A 43 18.21 28.19 12.77
CA ASP A 43 17.29 27.30 13.47
C ASP A 43 17.44 25.88 12.92
N VAL A 44 17.56 24.88 13.79
CA VAL A 44 17.72 23.46 13.41
C VAL A 44 16.51 22.67 13.92
N LEU A 45 15.84 21.94 13.03
CA LEU A 45 14.69 21.12 13.40
C LEU A 45 15.11 19.82 14.11
N THR A 46 14.23 19.29 14.95
CA THR A 46 14.36 17.94 15.51
C THR A 46 14.62 16.92 14.40
N GLY A 47 15.60 16.04 14.57
CA GLY A 47 16.01 15.04 13.58
C GLY A 47 16.90 15.59 12.45
N HIS A 48 17.01 16.90 12.29
CA HIS A 48 17.91 17.51 11.31
C HIS A 48 19.34 17.60 11.86
N ARG A 49 20.29 17.81 10.95
CA ARG A 49 21.72 17.76 11.24
C ARG A 49 22.38 19.13 11.09
N PHE A 50 23.39 19.34 11.92
CA PHE A 50 24.30 20.47 11.81
C PHE A 50 25.76 19.97 11.89
N ALA A 51 26.68 20.79 11.42
CA ALA A 51 28.10 20.48 11.46
C ALA A 51 28.62 20.61 12.90
N ALA A 52 29.21 19.55 13.44
CA ALA A 52 29.79 19.58 14.78
C ALA A 52 31.20 20.21 14.81
N LYS A 53 31.83 20.33 13.65
CA LYS A 53 33.13 20.96 13.41
C LYS A 53 33.14 21.60 12.03
N THR A 54 34.15 22.40 11.71
CA THR A 54 34.34 22.91 10.36
C THR A 54 34.60 21.76 9.38
N ILE A 55 33.95 21.80 8.21
CA ILE A 55 34.10 20.85 7.10
C ILE A 55 34.53 21.65 5.87
N ALA A 56 35.69 21.35 5.30
CA ALA A 56 36.21 22.09 4.16
C ALA A 56 35.50 21.72 2.86
N LYS A 57 35.46 22.63 1.89
CA LYS A 57 34.92 22.37 0.55
C LYS A 57 35.54 21.10 -0.05
N GLY A 58 34.69 20.20 -0.55
CA GLY A 58 35.09 18.93 -1.15
C GLY A 58 35.27 17.78 -0.16
N GLU A 59 35.30 18.04 1.14
CA GLU A 59 35.30 16.98 2.15
C GLU A 59 33.94 16.31 2.28
N PHE A 60 33.95 15.06 2.72
CA PHE A 60 32.73 14.30 2.99
C PHE A 60 32.07 14.72 4.28
N ILE A 61 30.74 14.70 4.25
CA ILE A 61 29.89 14.77 5.43
C ILE A 61 29.50 13.34 5.79
N THR A 62 29.72 12.96 7.04
CA THR A 62 29.64 11.56 7.48
C THR A 62 28.55 11.32 8.52
N SER A 63 27.96 10.12 8.44
CA SER A 63 27.02 9.54 9.39
C SER A 63 27.32 8.04 9.50
N TRP A 64 27.36 7.48 10.71
CA TRP A 64 27.85 6.11 10.96
C TRP A 64 29.27 5.86 10.44
N ARG A 65 30.10 6.92 10.31
CA ARG A 65 31.43 6.98 9.67
C ARG A 65 31.47 6.82 8.16
N TYR A 66 30.32 6.74 7.51
CA TYR A 66 30.22 6.65 6.05
C TYR A 66 29.77 7.99 5.45
N PRO A 67 30.24 8.35 4.25
CA PRO A 67 29.83 9.58 3.59
C PRO A 67 28.36 9.52 3.18
N PHE A 68 27.63 10.63 3.31
CA PHE A 68 26.30 10.80 2.72
C PHE A 68 26.19 12.03 1.82
N GLY A 69 27.27 12.80 1.66
CA GLY A 69 27.33 13.94 0.77
C GLY A 69 28.67 14.65 0.85
N ARG A 70 28.88 15.60 -0.05
CA ARG A 70 30.14 16.36 -0.17
C ARG A 70 29.88 17.85 0.05
N ALA A 71 30.72 18.49 0.85
CA ALA A 71 30.62 19.92 1.12
C ALA A 71 30.82 20.74 -0.16
N ALA A 72 29.82 21.55 -0.54
CA ALA A 72 29.85 22.38 -1.75
C ALA A 72 30.68 23.67 -1.56
N ARG A 73 30.85 24.06 -0.30
CA ARG A 73 31.68 25.16 0.20
C ARG A 73 32.21 24.79 1.58
N ASP A 74 33.06 25.63 2.16
CA ASP A 74 33.42 25.50 3.58
C ASP A 74 32.17 25.66 4.44
N ILE A 75 31.99 24.76 5.40
CA ILE A 75 30.87 24.71 6.34
C ILE A 75 31.44 24.93 7.74
N GLU A 76 31.04 26.00 8.42
CA GLU A 76 31.45 26.27 9.80
C GLU A 76 30.74 25.35 10.80
N ALA A 77 31.37 25.11 11.96
CA ALA A 77 30.70 24.46 13.08
C ALA A 77 29.42 25.22 13.48
N GLY A 78 28.33 24.48 13.72
CA GLY A 78 27.01 25.02 14.03
C GLY A 78 26.17 25.41 12.81
N GLU A 79 26.68 25.24 11.59
CA GLU A 79 25.85 25.39 10.39
C GLU A 79 24.91 24.22 10.19
N TYR A 80 23.66 24.52 9.84
CA TYR A 80 22.65 23.55 9.42
C TYR A 80 23.10 22.90 8.11
N LEU A 81 23.07 21.58 8.04
CA LEU A 81 23.42 20.84 6.82
C LEU A 81 22.19 20.73 5.92
N CYS A 82 22.25 21.30 4.70
CA CYS A 82 21.14 21.25 3.75
C CYS A 82 21.63 21.10 2.31
N ASN A 83 20.99 20.20 1.57
CA ASN A 83 21.05 20.13 0.12
C ASN A 83 19.89 20.95 -0.50
N ALA A 84 19.88 21.07 -1.83
CA ALA A 84 18.88 21.86 -2.53
C ALA A 84 17.44 21.33 -2.32
N ASN A 85 17.27 20.01 -2.29
CA ASN A 85 15.96 19.37 -2.16
C ASN A 85 15.33 19.63 -0.79
N VAL A 86 16.07 19.41 0.30
CA VAL A 86 15.58 19.68 1.67
C VAL A 86 15.20 21.15 1.84
N LEU A 87 16.05 22.07 1.35
CA LEU A 87 15.79 23.49 1.47
C LEU A 87 14.52 23.90 0.69
N PHE A 88 14.34 23.38 -0.53
CA PHE A 88 13.13 23.59 -1.32
C PHE A 88 11.88 23.03 -0.61
N ARG A 89 11.93 21.78 -0.12
CA ARG A 89 10.78 21.15 0.56
C ARG A 89 10.37 21.87 1.83
N LEU A 90 11.31 22.39 2.61
CA LEU A 90 11.00 23.22 3.77
C LEU A 90 10.37 24.56 3.36
N SER A 91 10.79 25.14 2.23
CA SER A 91 10.30 26.44 1.77
C SER A 91 8.83 26.45 1.28
N ILE A 92 8.28 25.30 0.90
CA ILE A 92 6.89 25.16 0.42
C ILE A 92 5.89 24.77 1.52
N GLN A 93 6.36 24.54 2.75
CA GLN A 93 5.47 24.18 3.86
C GLN A 93 4.65 25.38 4.34
N GLU A 94 3.38 25.14 4.65
CA GLU A 94 2.45 26.19 5.12
C GLU A 94 2.38 26.31 6.65
N ASP A 95 2.81 25.27 7.38
CA ASP A 95 2.73 25.26 8.85
C ASP A 95 3.64 26.35 9.46
N PRO A 96 3.13 27.16 10.43
CA PRO A 96 3.92 28.13 11.18
C PRO A 96 5.24 27.61 11.76
N ARG A 97 5.31 26.31 12.08
CA ARG A 97 6.52 25.61 12.52
C ARG A 97 7.66 25.71 11.49
N PHE A 98 7.36 25.67 10.19
CA PHE A 98 8.36 25.75 9.13
C PHE A 98 8.58 27.19 8.66
N THR A 99 7.51 27.97 8.49
CA THR A 99 7.59 29.34 7.94
C THR A 99 8.30 30.33 8.88
N SER A 100 8.39 30.02 10.17
CA SER A 100 9.10 30.84 11.17
C SER A 100 10.60 30.54 11.30
N LEU A 101 11.11 29.53 10.59
CA LEU A 101 12.51 29.08 10.72
C LEU A 101 13.50 30.05 10.06
N GLN A 102 14.59 30.33 10.75
CA GLN A 102 15.76 30.99 10.15
C GLN A 102 16.68 29.96 9.50
N LEU A 103 16.32 29.51 8.30
CA LEU A 103 17.08 28.54 7.50
C LEU A 103 18.26 29.17 6.73
N PRO A 104 19.26 28.37 6.31
CA PRO A 104 20.25 28.78 5.33
C PRO A 104 19.61 29.30 4.05
N LYS A 105 20.22 30.30 3.40
CA LYS A 105 19.70 30.86 2.13
C LYS A 105 20.06 30.02 0.91
N GLU A 106 21.14 29.26 1.02
CA GLU A 106 21.70 28.44 -0.06
C GLU A 106 22.10 27.08 0.50
N PRO A 107 21.99 26.00 -0.29
CA PRO A 107 22.48 24.69 0.12
C PRO A 107 24.00 24.71 0.34
N ASN A 108 24.49 23.88 1.26
CA ASN A 108 25.91 23.80 1.60
C ASN A 108 26.58 22.45 1.29
N PHE A 109 25.81 21.46 0.84
CA PHE A 109 26.34 20.19 0.36
C PHE A 109 25.57 19.63 -0.83
N THR A 110 26.21 18.72 -1.56
CA THR A 110 25.62 17.93 -2.66
C THR A 110 25.54 16.47 -2.27
N ASP A 111 24.60 15.71 -2.83
CA ASP A 111 24.41 14.27 -2.58
C ASP A 111 25.48 13.39 -3.27
N ASP A 112 26.64 13.99 -3.60
CA ASP A 112 27.77 13.35 -4.25
C ASP A 112 28.54 12.47 -3.27
N ILE A 113 28.65 11.18 -3.60
CA ILE A 113 29.46 10.17 -2.91
C ILE A 113 30.20 9.34 -3.97
N ASP A 114 31.32 8.74 -3.58
CA ASP A 114 32.07 7.88 -4.49
C ASP A 114 31.30 6.57 -4.74
N GLU A 115 31.39 6.02 -5.97
CA GLU A 115 30.75 4.74 -6.29
C GLU A 115 31.43 3.60 -5.53
N TYR A 116 30.63 2.75 -4.89
CA TYR A 116 31.14 1.60 -4.14
C TYR A 116 31.65 0.50 -5.06
N CYS A 117 32.84 -0.02 -4.77
CA CYS A 117 33.42 -1.18 -5.42
C CYS A 117 33.92 -2.17 -4.36
N PHE A 118 33.41 -3.40 -4.39
CA PHE A 118 33.84 -4.44 -3.45
C PHE A 118 35.25 -4.94 -3.81
N ASP A 119 36.21 -4.74 -2.90
CA ASP A 119 37.57 -5.27 -3.03
C ASP A 119 37.68 -6.65 -2.36
N GLU A 120 37.56 -7.71 -3.16
CA GLU A 120 37.71 -9.09 -2.70
C GLU A 120 39.09 -9.35 -2.06
N SER A 121 40.14 -8.62 -2.46
CA SER A 121 41.47 -8.79 -1.89
C SER A 121 41.61 -8.22 -0.47
N ALA A 122 40.73 -7.29 -0.09
CA ALA A 122 40.65 -6.72 1.25
C ALA A 122 39.67 -7.48 2.16
N TRP A 123 38.92 -8.46 1.64
CA TRP A 123 37.96 -9.23 2.43
C TRP A 123 38.65 -10.11 3.48
N THR A 124 38.07 -10.14 4.67
CA THR A 124 38.50 -11.03 5.76
C THR A 124 37.30 -11.80 6.28
N ALA A 125 37.51 -13.08 6.61
CA ALA A 125 36.46 -13.90 7.18
C ALA A 125 35.99 -13.31 8.53
N PRO A 126 34.67 -13.18 8.75
CA PRO A 126 34.14 -12.63 9.99
C PRO A 126 34.43 -13.58 11.17
N ALA A 127 34.42 -13.02 12.38
CA ALA A 127 34.48 -13.83 13.60
C ALA A 127 33.28 -14.80 13.66
N ALA A 128 33.48 -15.95 14.29
CA ALA A 128 32.38 -16.87 14.54
C ALA A 128 31.37 -16.23 15.51
N VAL A 129 30.09 -16.32 15.17
CA VAL A 129 29.01 -15.83 16.04
C VAL A 129 28.95 -16.72 17.29
N GLU A 130 29.10 -16.11 18.46
CA GLU A 130 29.01 -16.80 19.75
C GLU A 130 27.58 -17.27 20.00
N ARG A 131 27.39 -18.59 20.22
CA ARG A 131 26.08 -19.15 20.53
C ARG A 131 25.87 -19.24 22.05
N TYR A 132 24.64 -19.02 22.49
CA TYR A 132 24.25 -19.33 23.86
C TYR A 132 24.21 -20.84 24.09
N GLY A 133 24.58 -21.27 25.29
CA GLY A 133 24.53 -22.67 25.72
C GLY A 133 23.22 -23.07 26.41
N ASP A 134 22.41 -22.10 26.83
CA ASP A 134 21.14 -22.31 27.53
C ASP A 134 19.95 -22.13 26.57
N ASP A 135 18.96 -23.03 26.68
CA ASP A 135 17.77 -23.07 25.83
C ASP A 135 16.66 -22.16 26.37
N ARG A 136 16.69 -20.89 25.98
CA ARG A 136 15.52 -20.01 26.15
C ARG A 136 14.37 -20.54 25.30
N THR A 137 13.15 -20.58 25.84
CA THR A 137 11.97 -21.14 25.14
C THR A 137 10.81 -20.14 24.99
N PHE A 138 9.86 -20.49 24.12
CA PHE A 138 8.55 -19.85 23.93
C PHE A 138 7.46 -20.91 23.69
N LEU A 139 6.19 -20.56 23.82
CA LEU A 139 5.06 -21.48 23.56
C LEU A 139 4.59 -21.44 22.10
N GLY A 140 4.99 -22.41 21.29
CA GLY A 140 4.68 -22.47 19.85
C GLY A 140 3.92 -23.73 19.41
N PHE A 141 3.39 -23.71 18.19
CA PHE A 141 2.74 -24.85 17.54
C PHE A 141 3.76 -25.61 16.67
N ASP A 142 4.01 -26.88 16.99
CA ASP A 142 4.87 -27.73 16.16
C ASP A 142 4.16 -28.08 14.84
N ARG A 143 4.76 -27.72 13.71
CA ARG A 143 4.28 -28.04 12.35
C ARG A 143 5.21 -29.01 11.62
N GLY A 144 6.03 -29.75 12.35
CA GLY A 144 6.99 -30.71 11.80
C GLY A 144 7.96 -30.04 10.83
N GLY A 145 8.08 -30.59 9.61
CA GLY A 145 9.00 -30.09 8.58
C GLY A 145 8.75 -28.64 8.13
N ARG A 146 7.61 -28.03 8.48
CA ARG A 146 7.35 -26.61 8.20
C ARG A 146 8.04 -25.68 9.22
N GLY A 147 8.30 -26.16 10.43
CA GLY A 147 8.87 -25.39 11.55
C GLY A 147 7.84 -25.13 12.66
N THR A 148 8.03 -24.05 13.42
CA THR A 148 7.19 -23.72 14.58
C THR A 148 6.38 -22.46 14.37
N GLY A 149 5.07 -22.56 14.58
CA GLY A 149 4.13 -21.43 14.51
C GLY A 149 4.04 -20.68 15.84
N THR A 150 4.08 -19.35 15.77
CA THR A 150 3.72 -18.44 16.87
C THR A 150 2.22 -18.17 16.92
N ARG A 151 1.51 -18.50 15.83
CA ARG A 151 0.05 -18.43 15.68
C ARG A 151 -0.52 -19.71 15.09
N ASN A 152 -1.84 -19.83 15.15
CA ASN A 152 -2.64 -20.87 14.54
C ASN A 152 -3.81 -20.25 13.77
N HIS A 153 -3.53 -19.81 12.54
CA HIS A 153 -4.49 -19.17 11.66
C HIS A 153 -5.13 -20.19 10.70
N LEU A 154 -6.42 -20.00 10.44
CA LEU A 154 -7.08 -20.56 9.27
C LEU A 154 -6.93 -19.56 8.13
N VAL A 155 -6.31 -19.96 7.04
CA VAL A 155 -6.17 -19.11 5.84
C VAL A 155 -7.20 -19.49 4.79
N ILE A 156 -7.86 -18.50 4.22
CA ILE A 156 -8.71 -18.62 3.04
C ILE A 156 -8.01 -17.90 1.90
N LEU A 157 -7.43 -18.64 0.95
CA LEU A 157 -6.71 -18.10 -0.21
C LEU A 157 -7.67 -18.01 -1.40
N GLY A 158 -7.73 -16.85 -2.04
CA GLY A 158 -8.25 -16.73 -3.40
C GLY A 158 -7.10 -16.76 -4.40
N THR A 159 -7.09 -17.67 -5.37
CA THR A 159 -5.99 -17.80 -6.34
C THR A 159 -5.96 -16.69 -7.40
N SER A 160 -6.97 -15.82 -7.41
CA SER A 160 -7.07 -14.69 -8.32
C SER A 160 -7.97 -13.60 -7.76
N SER A 161 -7.93 -12.40 -8.37
CA SER A 161 -8.80 -11.29 -7.98
C SER A 161 -10.29 -11.59 -8.15
N ALA A 162 -10.66 -12.52 -9.03
CA ALA A 162 -12.05 -12.90 -9.28
C ALA A 162 -12.69 -13.61 -8.07
N THR A 163 -11.89 -14.23 -7.20
CA THR A 163 -12.36 -14.90 -5.98
C THR A 163 -12.24 -14.03 -4.73
N ALA A 164 -11.60 -12.86 -4.82
CA ALA A 164 -11.32 -11.99 -3.68
C ALA A 164 -12.59 -11.60 -2.88
N PRO A 165 -13.73 -11.25 -3.52
CA PRO A 165 -14.94 -10.89 -2.77
C PRO A 165 -15.56 -12.08 -2.00
N LEU A 166 -15.43 -13.30 -2.55
CA LEU A 166 -15.88 -14.51 -1.86
C LEU A 166 -15.03 -14.77 -0.61
N VAL A 167 -13.70 -14.61 -0.74
CA VAL A 167 -12.75 -14.74 0.37
C VAL A 167 -13.04 -13.69 1.46
N GLU A 168 -13.23 -12.42 1.09
CA GLU A 168 -13.59 -11.34 2.02
C GLU A 168 -14.90 -11.65 2.76
N ARG A 169 -15.91 -12.17 2.05
CA ARG A 169 -17.19 -12.54 2.66
C ARG A 169 -17.06 -13.70 3.65
N LEU A 170 -16.26 -14.71 3.34
CA LEU A 170 -15.98 -15.83 4.24
C LEU A 170 -15.20 -15.38 5.47
N GLU A 171 -14.14 -14.58 5.29
CA GLU A 171 -13.38 -13.99 6.40
C GLU A 171 -14.30 -13.20 7.33
N ALA A 172 -15.11 -12.28 6.79
CA ALA A 172 -16.06 -11.50 7.58
C ALA A 172 -17.09 -12.36 8.31
N LYS A 173 -17.54 -13.47 7.71
CA LYS A 173 -18.51 -14.40 8.30
C LYS A 173 -17.91 -15.20 9.47
N PHE A 174 -16.65 -15.63 9.36
CA PHE A 174 -16.03 -16.54 10.32
C PHE A 174 -15.07 -15.85 11.30
N LYS A 175 -14.73 -14.57 11.14
CA LYS A 175 -13.84 -13.85 12.08
C LYS A 175 -14.33 -13.89 13.54
N GLU A 176 -15.65 -13.90 13.75
CA GLU A 176 -16.23 -13.94 15.10
C GLU A 176 -16.18 -15.35 15.71
N ARG A 177 -16.04 -16.39 14.88
CA ARG A 177 -15.98 -17.79 15.31
C ARG A 177 -14.72 -18.07 16.13
N THR A 178 -13.63 -17.35 15.89
CA THR A 178 -12.38 -17.51 16.65
C THR A 178 -12.50 -17.02 18.08
N LYS A 179 -13.44 -16.11 18.41
CA LYS A 179 -13.67 -15.63 19.78
C LYS A 179 -14.14 -16.71 20.75
N VAL A 180 -14.58 -17.85 20.24
CA VAL A 180 -15.02 -19.02 21.04
C VAL A 180 -14.11 -20.25 20.83
N LEU A 181 -13.01 -20.10 20.10
CA LEU A 181 -12.03 -21.14 19.82
C LEU A 181 -10.66 -20.68 20.30
N ASP A 182 -10.34 -20.95 21.57
CA ASP A 182 -9.13 -20.43 22.24
C ASP A 182 -7.80 -20.76 21.54
N THR A 183 -7.76 -21.83 20.75
CA THR A 183 -6.56 -22.31 20.06
C THR A 183 -6.43 -21.80 18.64
N VAL A 184 -7.44 -21.13 18.08
CA VAL A 184 -7.43 -20.56 16.72
C VAL A 184 -7.32 -19.05 16.81
N ASP A 185 -6.16 -18.51 16.42
CA ASP A 185 -5.86 -17.09 16.63
C ASP A 185 -6.65 -16.18 15.66
N ALA A 186 -6.86 -16.60 14.41
CA ALA A 186 -7.62 -15.83 13.42
C ALA A 186 -8.11 -16.69 12.23
N VAL A 187 -9.15 -16.19 11.55
CA VAL A 187 -9.47 -16.54 10.16
C VAL A 187 -8.96 -15.40 9.28
N VAL A 188 -8.12 -15.71 8.31
CA VAL A 188 -7.38 -14.74 7.50
C VAL A 188 -7.74 -14.95 6.03
N GLY A 189 -8.28 -13.92 5.38
CA GLY A 189 -8.51 -13.91 3.95
C GLY A 189 -7.29 -13.40 3.19
N LEU A 190 -6.57 -14.27 2.48
CA LEU A 190 -5.49 -13.88 1.58
C LEU A 190 -6.05 -13.63 0.18
N ARG A 191 -6.00 -12.37 -0.23
CA ARG A 191 -6.47 -11.88 -1.53
C ARG A 191 -5.32 -11.27 -2.29
N HIS A 192 -5.23 -11.54 -3.59
CA HIS A 192 -4.25 -10.93 -4.45
C HIS A 192 -4.82 -10.70 -5.85
N THR A 193 -4.12 -9.86 -6.60
CA THR A 193 -4.50 -9.49 -7.97
C THR A 193 -3.58 -10.09 -9.03
N GLU A 194 -2.60 -10.90 -8.59
CA GLU A 194 -1.78 -11.73 -9.47
C GLU A 194 -2.59 -12.92 -9.99
N GLY A 195 -2.42 -13.36 -11.24
CA GLY A 195 -3.14 -14.57 -11.68
C GLY A 195 -3.16 -14.85 -13.17
N THR A 196 -3.22 -13.82 -14.02
CA THR A 196 -3.33 -13.96 -15.49
C THR A 196 -2.01 -13.71 -16.22
N GLU A 197 -0.87 -13.86 -15.52
CA GLU A 197 0.43 -13.43 -16.04
C GLU A 197 1.03 -14.44 -17.03
N ALA A 198 1.34 -13.97 -18.24
CA ALA A 198 2.01 -14.78 -19.26
C ALA A 198 3.52 -14.91 -19.04
N ASP A 199 4.12 -14.06 -18.19
CA ASP A 199 5.55 -14.11 -17.87
C ASP A 199 5.86 -15.26 -16.90
N PRO A 200 6.64 -16.27 -17.31
CA PRO A 200 6.98 -17.41 -16.46
C PRO A 200 7.69 -17.04 -15.15
N GLU A 201 8.48 -15.97 -15.12
CA GLU A 201 9.21 -15.57 -13.91
C GLU A 201 8.28 -14.91 -12.88
N GLU A 202 7.35 -14.05 -13.34
CA GLU A 202 6.27 -13.49 -12.51
C GLU A 202 5.38 -14.61 -11.96
N ARG A 203 5.06 -15.57 -12.82
CA ARG A 203 4.27 -16.75 -12.49
C ARG A 203 4.93 -17.56 -11.37
N ASP A 204 6.22 -17.90 -11.52
CA ASP A 204 6.98 -18.64 -10.53
C ASP A 204 7.10 -17.89 -9.21
N ARG A 205 7.39 -16.58 -9.23
CA ARG A 205 7.45 -15.78 -8.00
C ARG A 205 6.09 -15.69 -7.30
N THR A 206 5.00 -15.56 -8.06
CA THR A 206 3.64 -15.57 -7.48
C THR A 206 3.36 -16.91 -6.80
N LEU A 207 3.62 -18.03 -7.49
CA LEU A 207 3.46 -19.37 -6.92
C LEU A 207 4.33 -19.56 -5.67
N ARG A 208 5.60 -19.13 -5.72
CA ARG A 208 6.52 -19.17 -4.59
C ARG A 208 6.00 -18.38 -3.39
N THR A 209 5.54 -17.15 -3.62
CA THR A 209 5.02 -16.27 -2.57
C THR A 209 3.78 -16.87 -1.93
N LEU A 210 2.81 -17.31 -2.75
CA LEU A 210 1.58 -17.94 -2.25
C LEU A 210 1.87 -19.23 -1.50
N ALA A 211 2.69 -20.12 -2.07
CA ALA A 211 3.11 -21.37 -1.46
C ALA A 211 3.83 -21.14 -0.12
N GLY A 212 4.71 -20.13 -0.05
CA GLY A 212 5.39 -19.71 1.17
C GLY A 212 4.41 -19.22 2.24
N LEU A 213 3.47 -18.34 1.89
CA LEU A 213 2.47 -17.81 2.81
C LEU A 213 1.59 -18.93 3.39
N ILE A 214 1.06 -19.82 2.55
CA ILE A 214 0.14 -20.88 3.01
C ILE A 214 0.87 -22.03 3.71
N SER A 215 2.17 -22.21 3.46
CA SER A 215 3.00 -23.20 4.17
C SER A 215 3.67 -22.65 5.43
N ASN A 216 3.59 -21.33 5.67
CA ASN A 216 4.11 -20.70 6.88
C ASN A 216 3.63 -21.44 8.15
N PRO A 217 4.48 -21.65 9.17
CA PRO A 217 4.10 -22.38 10.38
C PRO A 217 2.91 -21.80 11.15
N ASN A 218 2.63 -20.51 10.98
CA ASN A 218 1.46 -19.85 11.56
C ASN A 218 0.14 -20.29 10.92
N VAL A 219 0.18 -20.91 9.74
CA VAL A 219 -1.00 -21.46 9.05
C VAL A 219 -1.27 -22.87 9.56
N GLY A 220 -2.36 -22.99 10.31
CA GLY A 220 -2.86 -24.26 10.83
C GLY A 220 -3.76 -24.99 9.85
N GLY A 221 -4.53 -24.28 9.03
CA GLY A 221 -5.39 -24.86 8.00
C GLY A 221 -5.57 -23.91 6.83
N LEU A 222 -5.91 -24.46 5.66
CA LEU A 222 -6.07 -23.73 4.41
C LEU A 222 -7.35 -24.13 3.68
N VAL A 223 -8.14 -23.15 3.26
CA VAL A 223 -9.12 -23.29 2.19
C VAL A 223 -8.61 -22.49 1.00
N SER A 224 -8.31 -23.15 -0.13
CA SER A 224 -7.87 -22.49 -1.35
C SER A 224 -8.98 -22.51 -2.38
N ILE A 225 -9.37 -21.34 -2.88
CA ILE A 225 -10.49 -21.14 -3.80
C ILE A 225 -9.94 -20.65 -5.13
N GLU A 226 -10.10 -21.45 -6.19
CA GLU A 226 -9.80 -21.04 -7.55
C GLU A 226 -11.05 -20.59 -8.30
N SER A 227 -10.90 -19.68 -9.26
CA SER A 227 -12.04 -19.17 -10.03
C SER A 227 -12.59 -20.18 -11.05
N GLY A 228 -11.73 -21.08 -11.57
CA GLY A 228 -12.02 -21.95 -12.72
C GLY A 228 -11.96 -21.24 -14.09
N LEU A 229 -11.49 -19.98 -14.14
CA LEU A 229 -11.34 -19.23 -15.39
C LEU A 229 -10.04 -19.60 -16.11
N GLU A 230 -10.07 -19.68 -17.44
CA GLU A 230 -8.88 -19.96 -18.25
C GLU A 230 -7.81 -18.88 -18.07
N GLY A 231 -6.55 -19.29 -17.92
CA GLY A 231 -5.41 -18.39 -17.76
C GLY A 231 -5.21 -17.86 -16.34
N GLU A 232 -6.14 -18.08 -15.41
CA GLU A 232 -5.94 -17.77 -13.99
C GLU A 232 -5.22 -18.90 -13.24
N LEU A 233 -4.69 -18.59 -12.04
CA LEU A 233 -3.98 -19.57 -11.23
C LEU A 233 -4.90 -20.65 -10.69
N SER A 234 -4.54 -21.91 -10.97
CA SER A 234 -5.27 -23.07 -10.48
C SER A 234 -4.68 -23.63 -9.19
N ASN A 235 -5.53 -24.23 -8.37
CA ASN A 235 -5.16 -25.02 -7.21
C ASN A 235 -4.21 -26.17 -7.58
N GLN A 236 -4.42 -26.81 -8.73
CA GLN A 236 -3.56 -27.88 -9.21
C GLN A 236 -2.13 -27.39 -9.48
N GLU A 237 -1.98 -26.21 -10.08
CA GLU A 237 -0.68 -25.62 -10.36
C GLU A 237 0.05 -25.22 -9.07
N LEU A 238 -0.68 -24.62 -8.12
CA LEU A 238 -0.14 -24.30 -6.80
C LEU A 238 0.34 -25.55 -6.06
N GLU A 239 -0.49 -26.59 -6.00
CA GLU A 239 -0.14 -27.87 -5.37
C GLU A 239 1.07 -28.52 -6.05
N ALA A 240 1.10 -28.56 -7.38
CA ALA A 240 2.22 -29.13 -8.13
C ALA A 240 3.52 -28.37 -7.85
N TRP A 241 3.48 -27.04 -7.84
CA TRP A 241 4.63 -26.19 -7.50
C TRP A 241 5.10 -26.45 -6.06
N MET A 242 4.18 -26.53 -5.09
CA MET A 242 4.49 -26.83 -3.69
C MET A 242 5.23 -28.18 -3.56
N ARG A 243 4.71 -29.24 -4.19
CA ARG A 243 5.32 -30.57 -4.15
C ARG A 243 6.70 -30.60 -4.82
N ALA A 244 6.85 -29.92 -5.95
CA ALA A 244 8.13 -29.83 -6.67
C ALA A 244 9.21 -29.11 -5.85
N ASN A 245 8.82 -28.20 -4.96
CA ASN A 245 9.72 -27.42 -4.11
C ASN A 245 9.77 -27.92 -2.65
N GLY A 246 9.41 -29.19 -2.42
CA GLY A 246 9.62 -29.86 -1.14
C GLY A 246 8.73 -29.36 0.01
N ILE A 247 7.59 -28.73 -0.29
CA ILE A 247 6.59 -28.38 0.73
C ILE A 247 5.75 -29.64 1.04
N PRO A 248 5.58 -30.02 2.32
CA PRO A 248 4.91 -31.26 2.72
C PRO A 248 3.38 -31.10 2.67
N VAL A 249 2.82 -31.02 1.45
CA VAL A 249 1.37 -30.81 1.23
C VAL A 249 0.51 -31.84 1.97
N ASP A 250 0.95 -33.10 2.03
CA ASP A 250 0.18 -34.19 2.64
C ASP A 250 0.09 -34.09 4.18
N ASP A 251 1.00 -33.36 4.81
CA ASP A 251 0.99 -33.09 6.26
C ASP A 251 0.16 -31.82 6.59
N MET A 252 -0.31 -31.10 5.58
CA MET A 252 -1.09 -29.88 5.74
C MET A 252 -2.59 -30.16 5.70
N ARG A 253 -3.36 -29.39 6.47
CA ARG A 253 -4.83 -29.43 6.45
C ARG A 253 -5.36 -28.49 5.36
N ILE A 254 -5.54 -29.01 4.15
CA ILE A 254 -5.95 -28.21 2.99
C ILE A 254 -7.30 -28.70 2.42
N HIS A 255 -8.18 -27.76 2.09
CA HIS A 255 -9.32 -27.98 1.19
C HIS A 255 -9.17 -27.15 -0.08
N TRP A 256 -9.24 -27.82 -1.22
CA TRP A 256 -9.19 -27.22 -2.55
C TRP A 256 -10.61 -27.06 -3.10
N ILE A 257 -11.00 -25.85 -3.47
CA ILE A 257 -12.35 -25.51 -3.97
C ILE A 257 -12.22 -24.83 -5.33
N THR A 258 -13.04 -25.24 -6.30
CA THR A 258 -13.23 -24.54 -7.57
C THR A 258 -14.56 -23.80 -7.53
N SER A 259 -14.53 -22.48 -7.69
CA SER A 259 -15.71 -21.63 -7.75
C SER A 259 -16.60 -21.97 -8.94
N THR A 260 -17.90 -22.01 -8.69
CA THR A 260 -18.93 -22.17 -9.71
C THR A 260 -19.30 -20.81 -10.32
N GLN A 261 -20.32 -20.79 -11.18
CA GLN A 261 -20.87 -19.54 -11.72
C GLN A 261 -21.78 -18.81 -10.71
N SER A 262 -22.06 -19.39 -9.53
CA SER A 262 -22.95 -18.80 -8.54
C SER A 262 -22.26 -18.47 -7.23
N PHE A 263 -22.21 -17.18 -6.90
CA PHE A 263 -21.57 -16.68 -5.68
C PHE A 263 -22.21 -17.26 -4.42
N SER A 264 -23.54 -17.32 -4.39
CA SER A 264 -24.29 -17.83 -3.23
C SER A 264 -24.04 -19.32 -2.97
N LYS A 265 -23.91 -20.13 -4.02
CA LYS A 265 -23.58 -21.56 -3.89
C LYS A 265 -22.15 -21.76 -3.40
N ASP A 266 -21.21 -21.00 -3.96
CA ASP A 266 -19.80 -21.06 -3.57
C ASP A 266 -19.60 -20.65 -2.11
N LEU A 267 -20.27 -19.58 -1.67
CA LEU A 267 -20.24 -19.12 -0.28
C LEU A 267 -20.71 -20.22 0.69
N ASN A 268 -21.79 -20.92 0.35
CA ASN A 268 -22.31 -22.01 1.18
C ASN A 268 -21.37 -23.22 1.20
N ALA A 269 -20.85 -23.64 0.04
CA ALA A 269 -19.92 -24.77 -0.06
C ALA A 269 -18.62 -24.50 0.72
N ALA A 270 -17.99 -23.34 0.48
CA ALA A 270 -16.77 -22.96 1.19
C ALA A 270 -16.99 -22.77 2.70
N SER A 271 -18.19 -22.32 3.12
CA SER A 271 -18.52 -22.21 4.55
C SER A 271 -18.48 -23.57 5.27
N VAL A 272 -18.85 -24.66 4.61
CA VAL A 272 -18.81 -26.01 5.21
C VAL A 272 -17.36 -26.44 5.44
N GLU A 273 -16.49 -26.23 4.47
CA GLU A 273 -15.06 -26.59 4.57
C GLU A 273 -14.33 -25.75 5.61
N VAL A 274 -14.67 -24.45 5.71
CA VAL A 274 -14.13 -23.54 6.74
C VAL A 274 -14.49 -24.04 8.16
N GLU A 275 -15.77 -24.35 8.42
CA GLU A 275 -16.17 -24.84 9.75
C GLU A 275 -15.49 -26.18 10.09
N ALA A 276 -15.39 -27.11 9.13
CA ALA A 276 -14.73 -28.39 9.33
C ALA A 276 -13.22 -28.27 9.65
N LEU A 277 -12.53 -27.26 9.10
CA LEU A 277 -11.15 -26.97 9.49
C LEU A 277 -11.07 -26.33 10.88
N LEU A 278 -11.95 -25.39 11.21
CA LEU A 278 -11.99 -24.75 12.53
C LEU A 278 -12.18 -25.79 13.65
N GLU A 279 -13.08 -26.76 13.45
CA GLU A 279 -13.28 -27.86 14.41
C GLU A 279 -12.00 -28.68 14.62
N ARG A 280 -11.27 -29.02 13.55
CA ARG A 280 -10.01 -29.76 13.66
C ARG A 280 -8.89 -28.94 14.29
N MET A 281 -8.80 -27.67 13.93
CA MET A 281 -7.81 -26.74 14.47
C MET A 281 -8.03 -26.45 15.96
N SER A 282 -9.28 -26.56 16.44
CA SER A 282 -9.61 -26.38 17.87
C SER A 282 -8.86 -27.35 18.80
N LEU A 283 -8.34 -28.45 18.26
CA LEU A 283 -7.60 -29.49 18.98
C LEU A 283 -6.08 -29.22 19.07
N ASP A 284 -5.57 -28.19 18.39
CA ASP A 284 -4.14 -27.86 18.41
C ASP A 284 -3.71 -27.34 19.78
N THR A 285 -2.48 -27.66 20.20
CA THR A 285 -1.91 -27.18 21.48
C THR A 285 -0.54 -26.56 21.27
N ARG A 286 -0.27 -25.46 21.98
CA ARG A 286 1.08 -24.90 22.09
C ARG A 286 1.99 -25.83 22.93
N THR A 287 3.27 -25.85 22.61
CA THR A 287 4.33 -26.63 23.27
C THR A 287 5.56 -25.74 23.50
N GLU A 288 6.41 -26.08 24.46
CA GLU A 288 7.68 -25.37 24.65
C GLU A 288 8.61 -25.61 23.47
N ARG A 289 9.05 -24.54 22.81
CA ARG A 289 9.93 -24.53 21.65
C ARG A 289 11.13 -23.62 21.91
N SER A 290 12.29 -23.97 21.36
CA SER A 290 13.50 -23.14 21.51
C SER A 290 13.33 -21.80 20.80
N VAL A 291 13.83 -20.71 21.39
CA VAL A 291 13.97 -19.40 20.72
C VAL A 291 14.82 -19.50 19.46
N GLY A 292 15.68 -20.51 19.35
CA GLY A 292 16.42 -20.84 18.13
C GLY A 292 15.53 -21.25 16.95
N GLU A 293 14.23 -21.49 17.15
CA GLU A 293 13.26 -21.77 16.08
C GLU A 293 12.52 -20.51 15.59
N LEU A 294 12.84 -19.34 16.16
CA LEU A 294 12.34 -18.07 15.65
C LEU A 294 13.07 -17.68 14.37
N ARG A 295 12.28 -17.23 13.41
CA ARG A 295 12.72 -16.62 12.15
C ARG A 295 12.10 -15.24 12.11
N ILE A 296 12.91 -14.21 12.30
CA ILE A 296 12.41 -12.84 12.43
C ILE A 296 12.62 -12.04 11.15
N GLY A 297 11.57 -11.37 10.68
CA GLY A 297 11.68 -10.37 9.62
C GLY A 297 12.04 -9.01 10.20
N LEU A 298 12.97 -8.30 9.57
CA LEU A 298 13.41 -6.97 9.96
C LEU A 298 12.89 -5.99 8.91
N GLN A 299 11.96 -5.12 9.29
CA GLN A 299 11.31 -4.20 8.38
C GLN A 299 11.33 -2.77 8.92
N CYS A 300 11.40 -1.80 8.02
CA CYS A 300 11.13 -0.40 8.32
C CYS A 300 9.91 0.09 7.53
N GLY A 301 9.15 1.01 8.12
CA GLY A 301 8.05 1.71 7.45
C GLY A 301 8.37 3.19 7.29
N ALA A 302 7.47 4.04 7.78
CA ALA A 302 7.61 5.50 7.82
C ALA A 302 8.86 5.98 8.62
N SER A 303 10.05 5.88 8.03
CA SER A 303 11.33 6.17 8.66
C SER A 303 11.53 7.67 8.94
N ASP A 304 12.29 7.95 9.98
CA ASP A 304 12.75 9.29 10.38
C ASP A 304 14.26 9.26 10.70
N ALA A 305 14.84 10.42 11.03
CA ALA A 305 16.26 10.52 11.35
C ALA A 305 16.71 9.65 12.55
N PHE A 306 15.79 9.30 13.46
CA PHE A 306 16.10 8.49 14.64
C PHE A 306 16.00 6.99 14.38
N SER A 307 15.46 6.57 13.24
CA SER A 307 15.31 5.15 12.86
C SER A 307 16.65 4.41 12.92
N GLY A 308 17.70 4.97 12.32
CA GLY A 308 19.05 4.40 12.34
C GLY A 308 19.83 4.57 13.66
N VAL A 309 19.26 5.26 14.65
CA VAL A 309 19.88 5.50 15.96
C VAL A 309 19.21 4.68 17.06
N CYS A 310 17.90 4.44 16.92
CA CYS A 310 17.07 3.78 17.93
C CYS A 310 16.49 2.47 17.35
N GLY A 311 15.33 2.53 16.68
CA GLY A 311 14.55 1.34 16.35
C GLY A 311 15.27 0.33 15.46
N ASN A 312 16.01 0.76 14.44
CA ASN A 312 16.75 -0.16 13.57
C ASN A 312 17.93 -0.80 14.31
N VAL A 313 18.59 -0.06 15.20
CA VAL A 313 19.68 -0.58 16.05
C VAL A 313 19.13 -1.61 17.03
N LEU A 314 18.01 -1.31 17.69
CA LEU A 314 17.33 -2.24 18.59
C LEU A 314 16.86 -3.50 17.86
N SER A 315 16.28 -3.35 16.67
CA SER A 315 15.86 -4.47 15.82
C SER A 315 17.04 -5.37 15.43
N GLY A 316 18.18 -4.77 15.04
CA GLY A 316 19.41 -5.50 14.77
C GLY A 316 19.99 -6.20 16.01
N ALA A 317 19.91 -5.57 17.19
CA ALA A 317 20.35 -6.18 18.44
C ALA A 317 19.47 -7.37 18.84
N ILE A 318 18.14 -7.28 18.68
CA ILE A 318 17.23 -8.41 18.90
C ILE A 318 17.55 -9.54 17.91
N ALA A 319 17.81 -9.21 16.64
CA ALA A 319 18.23 -10.18 15.62
C ALA A 319 19.53 -10.90 15.99
N ARG A 320 20.52 -10.15 16.49
CA ARG A 320 21.77 -10.73 17.01
C ARG A 320 21.46 -11.75 18.10
N GLU A 321 20.66 -11.39 19.11
CA GLU A 321 20.33 -12.32 20.19
C GLU A 321 19.59 -13.58 19.70
N VAL A 322 18.58 -13.44 18.83
CA VAL A 322 17.87 -14.60 18.24
C VAL A 322 18.83 -15.51 17.47
N ILE A 323 19.75 -14.94 16.68
CA ILE A 323 20.79 -15.71 15.99
C ILE A 323 21.73 -16.38 17.00
N ARG A 324 22.11 -15.73 18.10
CA ARG A 324 22.94 -16.38 19.15
C ARG A 324 22.23 -17.58 19.80
N TYR A 325 20.89 -17.62 19.84
CA TYR A 325 20.12 -18.78 20.30
C TYR A 325 19.93 -19.91 19.27
N GLY A 326 20.18 -19.68 17.98
CA GLY A 326 19.90 -20.70 16.96
C GLY A 326 19.10 -20.22 15.76
N GLY A 327 18.44 -19.07 15.87
CA GLY A 327 17.43 -18.62 14.92
C GLY A 327 17.98 -17.92 13.67
N SER A 328 17.06 -17.29 12.95
CA SER A 328 17.35 -16.55 11.72
C SER A 328 16.76 -15.15 11.75
N ALA A 329 17.39 -14.23 11.03
CA ALA A 329 16.87 -12.90 10.77
C ALA A 329 16.92 -12.60 9.27
N ASN A 330 15.91 -11.90 8.75
CA ASN A 330 15.77 -11.56 7.33
C ASN A 330 15.59 -10.05 7.14
N LEU A 331 16.47 -9.43 6.37
CA LEU A 331 16.32 -8.06 5.87
C LEU A 331 16.00 -8.06 4.37
N THR A 332 15.06 -7.22 3.93
CA THR A 332 14.66 -7.12 2.52
C THR A 332 15.05 -5.77 1.93
N GLU A 333 14.11 -4.84 1.72
CA GLU A 333 14.35 -3.43 1.43
C GLU A 333 15.54 -3.10 0.48
N THR A 334 15.75 -3.85 -0.62
CA THR A 334 16.87 -3.67 -1.55
C THR A 334 17.14 -2.20 -1.93
N PRO A 335 16.15 -1.39 -2.35
CA PRO A 335 16.40 0.03 -2.65
C PRO A 335 16.80 0.88 -1.44
N GLU A 336 16.40 0.49 -0.23
CA GLU A 336 16.77 1.16 1.02
C GLU A 336 18.19 0.79 1.47
N LEU A 337 18.97 0.06 0.68
CA LEU A 337 20.40 -0.14 0.92
C LEU A 337 21.29 0.50 -0.15
N SER A 338 20.71 1.24 -1.10
CA SER A 338 21.46 1.96 -2.12
C SER A 338 22.21 3.15 -1.50
N GLY A 339 23.54 3.16 -1.60
CA GLY A 339 24.43 4.10 -0.92
C GLY A 339 24.92 3.60 0.45
N ALA A 340 24.46 2.45 0.93
CA ALA A 340 24.93 1.82 2.16
C ALA A 340 25.67 0.51 1.91
N GLU A 341 26.15 0.29 0.68
CA GLU A 341 26.83 -0.93 0.26
C GLU A 341 28.07 -1.20 1.13
N ASP A 342 28.86 -0.17 1.44
CA ASP A 342 30.02 -0.23 2.34
C ASP A 342 29.68 -0.83 3.72
N TYR A 343 28.62 -0.33 4.37
CA TYR A 343 28.20 -0.81 5.68
C TYR A 343 27.63 -2.23 5.58
N THR A 344 26.77 -2.46 4.58
CA THR A 344 26.06 -3.72 4.39
C THR A 344 27.03 -4.88 4.16
N LEU A 345 28.05 -4.66 3.32
CA LEU A 345 29.04 -5.67 2.94
C LEU A 345 30.27 -5.70 3.85
N SER A 346 30.31 -4.88 4.91
CA SER A 346 31.42 -4.85 5.87
C SER A 346 31.61 -6.16 6.67
N SER A 347 30.59 -7.02 6.71
CA SER A 347 30.65 -8.34 7.37
C SER A 347 29.80 -9.36 6.61
N ILE A 348 30.47 -10.18 5.80
CA ILE A 348 29.86 -11.24 4.97
C ILE A 348 30.69 -12.53 5.11
N VAL A 349 30.04 -13.69 5.11
CA VAL A 349 30.74 -14.99 5.34
C VAL A 349 31.56 -15.46 4.14
N GLU A 350 31.31 -14.94 2.94
CA GLU A 350 32.06 -15.24 1.72
C GLU A 350 31.99 -14.07 0.71
N PRO A 351 33.01 -13.87 -0.14
CA PRO A 351 33.01 -12.82 -1.17
C PRO A 351 31.83 -12.89 -2.15
N GLY A 352 31.36 -14.10 -2.48
CA GLY A 352 30.25 -14.29 -3.43
C GLY A 352 28.93 -13.63 -3.00
N ILE A 353 28.76 -13.33 -1.71
CA ILE A 353 27.62 -12.56 -1.20
C ILE A 353 27.62 -11.14 -1.77
N ALA A 354 28.78 -10.49 -1.86
CA ALA A 354 28.89 -9.14 -2.42
C ALA A 354 28.44 -9.11 -3.89
N THR A 355 28.87 -10.09 -4.70
CA THR A 355 28.45 -10.20 -6.10
C THR A 355 26.93 -10.34 -6.23
N ARG A 356 26.30 -11.21 -5.43
CA ARG A 356 24.85 -11.42 -5.48
C ARG A 356 24.09 -10.17 -5.04
N PHE A 357 24.51 -9.55 -3.94
CA PHE A 357 23.90 -8.33 -3.41
C PHE A 357 24.00 -7.14 -4.38
N LEU A 358 25.19 -6.88 -4.92
CA LEU A 358 25.40 -5.79 -5.88
C LEU A 358 24.60 -6.04 -7.17
N SER A 359 24.47 -7.29 -7.61
CA SER A 359 23.62 -7.65 -8.75
C SER A 359 22.14 -7.32 -8.51
N MET A 360 21.62 -7.50 -7.29
CA MET A 360 20.24 -7.14 -6.94
C MET A 360 20.04 -5.62 -6.99
N LEU A 361 20.97 -4.85 -6.44
CA LEU A 361 20.95 -3.37 -6.52
C LEU A 361 21.04 -2.87 -7.96
N SER A 362 21.95 -3.42 -8.77
CA SER A 362 22.09 -3.07 -10.19
C SER A 362 20.82 -3.39 -10.97
N ARG A 363 20.25 -4.58 -10.76
CA ARG A 363 18.97 -5.01 -11.36
C ARG A 363 17.86 -4.01 -11.02
N PHE A 364 17.73 -3.62 -9.76
CA PHE A 364 16.74 -2.63 -9.33
C PHE A 364 16.97 -1.25 -9.98
N LYS A 365 18.21 -0.74 -10.00
CA LYS A 365 18.57 0.55 -10.59
C LYS A 365 18.28 0.59 -12.09
N GLU A 366 18.61 -0.48 -12.82
CA GLU A 366 18.34 -0.62 -14.25
C GLU A 366 16.83 -0.62 -14.54
N HIS A 367 16.10 -1.47 -13.82
CA HIS A 367 14.66 -1.63 -13.91
C HIS A 367 13.89 -0.33 -13.62
N LEU A 368 14.28 0.40 -12.57
CA LEU A 368 13.70 1.71 -12.26
C LEU A 368 14.00 2.73 -13.38
N GLY A 369 15.21 2.70 -13.92
CA GLY A 369 15.65 3.59 -15.00
C GLY A 369 14.88 3.39 -16.31
N TRP A 370 14.39 2.18 -16.60
CA TRP A 370 13.54 1.92 -17.78
C TRP A 370 12.25 2.75 -17.81
N HIS A 371 11.78 3.19 -16.64
CA HIS A 371 10.55 3.98 -16.48
C HIS A 371 10.81 5.44 -16.11
N GLY A 372 12.05 5.93 -16.32
CA GLY A 372 12.43 7.31 -15.99
C GLY A 372 12.64 7.58 -14.49
N GLY A 373 12.44 6.56 -13.65
CA GLY A 373 12.69 6.66 -12.22
C GLY A 373 14.18 6.68 -11.89
N LYS A 374 14.51 7.23 -10.73
CA LYS A 374 15.86 7.19 -10.16
C LYS A 374 15.80 6.92 -8.67
N VAL A 375 16.77 6.15 -8.18
CA VAL A 375 16.82 5.72 -6.77
C VAL A 375 17.08 6.91 -5.82
N ASP A 376 17.78 7.92 -6.30
CA ASP A 376 18.07 9.18 -5.59
C ASP A 376 16.81 10.01 -5.25
N LYS A 377 15.67 9.75 -5.91
CA LYS A 377 14.39 10.41 -5.64
C LYS A 377 13.64 9.85 -4.41
N ASN A 378 14.15 8.79 -3.78
CA ASN A 378 13.80 8.38 -2.41
C ASN A 378 14.86 9.02 -1.48
N PRO A 379 14.52 9.97 -0.59
CA PRO A 379 13.43 9.93 0.40
C PRO A 379 12.13 10.62 -0.03
N SER A 380 10.99 10.20 0.54
CA SER A 380 9.71 10.90 0.38
C SER A 380 9.71 12.28 1.07
N GLU A 381 8.70 13.11 0.79
CA GLU A 381 8.55 14.41 1.48
C GLU A 381 8.54 14.25 3.00
N GLY A 382 7.81 13.26 3.51
CA GLY A 382 7.75 12.96 4.94
C GLY A 382 9.12 12.59 5.54
N ASN A 383 9.97 11.90 4.78
CA ASN A 383 11.33 11.56 5.22
C ASN A 383 12.26 12.79 5.23
N LEU A 384 12.17 13.65 4.20
CA LEU A 384 12.95 14.89 4.08
C LEU A 384 12.62 15.85 5.25
N LEU A 385 11.33 16.04 5.54
CA LEU A 385 10.88 16.80 6.70
C LEU A 385 11.30 16.15 8.02
N GLY A 386 11.43 14.82 8.05
CA GLY A 386 11.91 14.03 9.18
C GLY A 386 13.44 13.95 9.32
N GLY A 387 14.21 14.70 8.53
CA GLY A 387 15.67 14.79 8.65
C GLY A 387 16.47 13.74 7.88
N LEU A 388 15.87 13.06 6.89
CA LEU A 388 16.56 12.14 5.99
C LEU A 388 16.74 12.83 4.62
N TYR A 389 17.95 13.28 4.31
CA TYR A 389 18.21 14.25 3.22
C TYR A 389 18.33 13.65 1.83
N ASN A 390 18.77 12.40 1.74
CA ASN A 390 19.01 11.68 0.51
C ASN A 390 18.95 10.16 0.76
N ILE A 391 18.98 9.36 -0.32
CA ILE A 391 18.88 7.90 -0.25
C ILE A 391 20.02 7.30 0.58
N THR A 392 21.24 7.81 0.44
CA THR A 392 22.42 7.28 1.15
C THR A 392 22.23 7.37 2.66
N LEU A 393 21.82 8.53 3.16
CA LEU A 393 21.61 8.74 4.60
C LEU A 393 20.49 7.88 5.17
N LYS A 394 19.41 7.72 4.40
CA LYS A 394 18.30 6.81 4.73
C LYS A 394 18.79 5.36 4.78
N SER A 395 19.57 4.97 3.78
CA SER A 395 20.07 3.61 3.60
C SER A 395 21.06 3.20 4.67
N LEU A 396 21.97 4.10 5.07
CA LEU A 396 22.86 3.83 6.19
C LEU A 396 22.07 3.55 7.47
N GLY A 397 21.02 4.34 7.72
CA GLY A 397 20.11 4.11 8.83
C GLY A 397 19.31 2.81 8.72
N ALA A 398 19.00 2.33 7.51
CA ALA A 398 18.35 1.03 7.30
C ALA A 398 19.30 -0.14 7.47
N ALA A 399 20.57 0.01 7.04
CA ALA A 399 21.59 -1.03 7.04
C ALA A 399 22.00 -1.47 8.44
N VAL A 400 21.89 -0.61 9.46
CA VAL A 400 22.20 -0.96 10.86
C VAL A 400 21.26 -2.02 11.47
N LYS A 401 20.21 -2.43 10.77
CA LYS A 401 19.44 -3.64 11.13
C LYS A 401 20.29 -4.91 11.03
N ARG A 402 21.38 -4.87 10.26
CA ARG A 402 22.47 -5.83 10.38
C ARG A 402 23.42 -5.37 11.49
N ASP A 403 23.34 -6.03 12.63
CA ASP A 403 24.28 -5.80 13.73
C ASP A 403 25.74 -6.06 13.27
N PRO A 404 26.72 -5.20 13.59
CA PRO A 404 28.11 -5.37 13.19
C PRO A 404 28.72 -6.75 13.50
N GLU A 405 28.32 -7.39 14.60
CA GLU A 405 28.82 -8.70 15.04
C GLU A 405 28.22 -9.87 14.24
N ILE A 406 27.15 -9.61 13.47
CA ILE A 406 26.44 -10.63 12.71
C ILE A 406 26.75 -10.48 11.22
N PRO A 407 27.46 -11.46 10.61
CA PRO A 407 27.72 -11.44 9.18
C PRO A 407 26.50 -11.88 8.38
N ILE A 408 26.31 -11.29 7.20
CA ILE A 408 25.34 -11.80 6.22
C ILE A 408 25.83 -13.18 5.77
N ARG A 409 24.95 -14.17 5.87
CA ARG A 409 25.24 -15.57 5.53
C ARG A 409 24.56 -16.00 4.24
N HIS A 410 23.36 -15.48 3.99
CA HIS A 410 22.53 -15.92 2.87
C HIS A 410 21.99 -14.72 2.10
N ILE A 411 21.94 -14.88 0.78
CA ILE A 411 21.28 -13.96 -0.15
C ILE A 411 20.24 -14.80 -0.87
N ILE A 412 18.97 -14.42 -0.79
CA ILE A 412 17.85 -15.17 -1.35
C ILE A 412 16.98 -14.29 -2.25
N GLU A 413 16.29 -14.88 -3.21
CA GLU A 413 15.28 -14.18 -4.02
C GLU A 413 14.01 -13.94 -3.19
N TYR A 414 13.15 -13.03 -3.65
CA TYR A 414 11.91 -12.72 -2.95
C TYR A 414 11.06 -13.97 -2.68
N SER A 415 10.65 -14.14 -1.43
CA SER A 415 9.86 -15.26 -0.91
C SER A 415 10.52 -16.65 -1.01
N GLU A 416 11.82 -16.72 -1.32
CA GLU A 416 12.56 -17.98 -1.23
C GLU A 416 12.70 -18.44 0.23
N ARG A 417 12.68 -19.76 0.47
CA ARG A 417 12.64 -20.33 1.82
C ARG A 417 13.95 -20.11 2.57
N MET A 418 13.85 -19.85 3.88
CA MET A 418 14.99 -19.83 4.79
C MET A 418 15.20 -21.19 5.45
N ASP A 419 16.06 -22.01 4.86
CA ASP A 419 16.27 -23.38 5.30
C ASP A 419 17.35 -23.53 6.41
N GLU A 420 18.23 -22.53 6.56
CA GLU A 420 19.37 -22.58 7.50
C GLU A 420 19.30 -21.44 8.55
N PRO A 421 19.97 -21.60 9.70
CA PRO A 421 20.16 -20.52 10.68
C PRO A 421 21.05 -19.37 10.20
N GLY A 422 20.76 -18.16 10.67
CA GLY A 422 21.64 -17.00 10.53
C GLY A 422 20.99 -15.79 9.87
N TYR A 423 21.81 -14.86 9.39
CA TYR A 423 21.34 -13.62 8.79
C TYR A 423 21.15 -13.77 7.28
N TYR A 424 19.94 -13.50 6.83
CA TYR A 424 19.50 -13.49 5.44
C TYR A 424 19.32 -12.05 4.98
N PHE A 425 19.72 -11.81 3.74
CA PHE A 425 19.23 -10.68 2.97
C PHE A 425 18.39 -11.22 1.81
N MET A 426 17.13 -10.80 1.72
CA MET A 426 16.18 -11.20 0.69
C MET A 426 16.00 -10.08 -0.32
N ASP A 427 16.05 -10.37 -1.61
CA ASP A 427 15.70 -9.35 -2.59
C ASP A 427 14.23 -8.96 -2.50
N GLY A 428 13.95 -7.67 -2.61
CA GLY A 428 12.58 -7.15 -2.67
C GLY A 428 12.53 -5.63 -2.75
N MET A 429 11.39 -5.09 -3.17
CA MET A 429 11.19 -3.64 -3.20
C MET A 429 11.13 -3.05 -1.80
N GLY A 430 11.50 -1.78 -1.64
CA GLY A 430 11.41 -1.02 -0.39
C GLY A 430 9.99 -0.69 0.07
N GLY A 431 8.96 -1.27 -0.55
CA GLY A 431 7.59 -1.18 -0.05
C GLY A 431 7.45 -2.06 1.18
N ASP A 432 7.00 -1.47 2.28
CA ASP A 432 6.95 -2.12 3.59
C ASP A 432 6.02 -3.34 3.63
N ILE A 433 4.80 -3.20 3.10
CA ILE A 433 3.81 -4.28 3.03
C ILE A 433 4.33 -5.45 2.17
N ALA A 434 4.88 -5.16 1.00
CA ALA A 434 5.41 -6.19 0.12
C ALA A 434 6.63 -6.90 0.73
N SER A 435 7.49 -6.17 1.43
CA SER A 435 8.69 -6.74 2.07
C SER A 435 8.32 -7.75 3.15
N TYR A 436 7.49 -7.37 4.14
CA TYR A 436 7.15 -8.34 5.19
C TYR A 436 6.26 -9.48 4.69
N THR A 437 5.47 -9.26 3.64
CA THR A 437 4.70 -10.35 2.98
C THR A 437 5.67 -11.39 2.43
N GLY A 438 6.75 -10.96 1.78
CA GLY A 438 7.79 -11.87 1.30
C GLY A 438 8.56 -12.53 2.45
N GLN A 439 8.84 -11.81 3.54
CA GLN A 439 9.49 -12.37 4.72
C GLN A 439 8.62 -13.46 5.38
N ALA A 440 7.31 -13.23 5.49
CA ALA A 440 6.35 -14.22 5.94
C ALA A 440 6.35 -15.44 5.00
N ALA A 441 6.36 -15.23 3.68
CA ALA A 441 6.44 -16.31 2.69
C ALA A 441 7.76 -17.10 2.77
N SER A 442 8.88 -16.45 3.07
CA SER A 442 10.18 -17.07 3.31
C SER A 442 10.25 -17.89 4.60
N GLY A 443 9.22 -17.80 5.46
CA GLY A 443 9.07 -18.59 6.67
C GLY A 443 9.32 -17.82 7.98
N CYS A 444 9.40 -16.49 7.96
CA CYS A 444 9.40 -15.71 9.20
C CYS A 444 8.13 -15.97 10.02
N ASN A 445 8.26 -16.11 11.32
CA ASN A 445 7.15 -16.34 12.27
C ASN A 445 7.00 -15.20 13.30
N VAL A 446 7.84 -14.17 13.24
CA VAL A 446 7.66 -12.85 13.85
C VAL A 446 8.21 -11.78 12.91
N ILE A 447 7.60 -10.59 12.85
CA ILE A 447 8.15 -9.42 12.16
C ILE A 447 8.45 -8.32 13.18
N LEU A 448 9.65 -7.74 13.13
CA LEU A 448 10.00 -6.51 13.84
C LEU A 448 9.85 -5.34 12.86
N PHE A 449 8.88 -4.46 13.13
CA PHE A 449 8.53 -3.36 12.24
C PHE A 449 8.90 -2.02 12.88
N VAL A 450 9.98 -1.41 12.42
CA VAL A 450 10.43 -0.10 12.90
C VAL A 450 9.70 1.01 12.18
N THR A 451 9.18 1.98 12.93
CA THR A 451 8.52 3.15 12.35
C THR A 451 8.86 4.41 13.12
N GLY A 452 9.31 5.45 12.42
CA GLY A 452 9.56 6.77 13.04
C GLY A 452 8.28 7.55 13.27
N ARG A 453 7.30 7.31 12.39
CA ARG A 453 6.07 8.07 12.40
C ARG A 453 4.84 7.31 12.91
N GLY A 454 4.93 6.00 13.16
CA GLY A 454 3.83 5.21 13.73
C GLY A 454 2.90 4.60 12.68
N SER A 455 3.47 3.88 11.70
CA SER A 455 2.69 3.14 10.70
C SER A 455 1.79 2.09 11.39
N PRO A 456 0.46 2.11 11.18
CA PRO A 456 -0.46 1.12 11.75
C PRO A 456 -0.61 -0.07 10.81
N THR A 457 0.50 -0.73 10.49
CA THR A 457 0.52 -1.94 9.64
C THR A 457 0.78 -3.20 10.48
N ASN A 458 0.25 -4.32 10.01
CA ASN A 458 0.46 -5.65 10.56
C ASN A 458 0.30 -6.67 9.42
N SER A 459 1.14 -7.71 9.36
CA SER A 459 0.89 -8.83 8.44
C SER A 459 -0.31 -9.64 8.90
N SER A 460 -1.10 -10.19 7.97
CA SER A 460 -2.22 -11.06 8.35
C SER A 460 -1.78 -12.45 8.78
N ILE A 461 -0.54 -12.87 8.46
CA ILE A 461 -0.03 -14.23 8.76
C ILE A 461 0.92 -14.25 9.96
N VAL A 462 1.66 -13.16 10.18
CA VAL A 462 2.77 -13.13 11.14
C VAL A 462 2.59 -11.98 12.12
N PRO A 463 2.70 -12.20 13.45
CA PRO A 463 2.60 -11.12 14.41
C PRO A 463 3.70 -10.08 14.15
N THR A 464 3.27 -8.82 14.01
CA THR A 464 4.16 -7.69 13.70
C THR A 464 4.34 -6.82 14.94
N VAL A 465 5.54 -6.87 15.52
CA VAL A 465 5.94 -6.09 16.69
C VAL A 465 6.38 -4.71 16.22
N LYS A 466 5.59 -3.69 16.54
CA LYS A 466 5.86 -2.31 16.13
C LYS A 466 6.78 -1.60 17.11
N ILE A 467 7.86 -1.02 16.58
CA ILE A 467 8.92 -0.34 17.34
C ILE A 467 8.98 1.12 16.89
N VAL A 468 8.82 2.07 17.82
CA VAL A 468 8.90 3.51 17.53
C VAL A 468 10.15 4.16 18.10
N ASN A 469 10.68 5.15 17.38
CA ASN A 469 12.00 5.72 17.67
C ASN A 469 12.04 6.79 18.77
N THR A 470 10.89 7.34 19.17
CA THR A 470 10.83 8.42 20.17
C THR A 470 9.73 8.17 21.20
N THR A 471 10.03 8.49 22.46
CA THR A 471 9.11 8.27 23.58
C THR A 471 7.84 9.12 23.47
N GLU A 472 7.95 10.33 22.94
CA GLU A 472 6.78 11.19 22.72
C GLU A 472 5.81 10.59 21.69
N ARG A 473 6.33 10.02 20.60
CA ARG A 473 5.48 9.31 19.63
C ARG A 473 4.88 8.04 20.23
N TYR A 474 5.64 7.30 21.03
CA TYR A 474 5.13 6.13 21.74
C TYR A 474 3.94 6.47 22.62
N LYS A 475 4.02 7.51 23.45
CA LYS A 475 2.91 7.95 24.31
C LYS A 475 1.69 8.38 23.50
N LEU A 476 1.90 9.07 22.39
CA LEU A 476 0.83 9.55 21.51
C LEU A 476 0.09 8.40 20.82
N MET A 477 0.78 7.28 20.57
CA MET A 477 0.26 6.12 19.84
C MET A 477 0.37 4.84 20.68
N ALA A 478 0.14 4.96 22.00
CA ALA A 478 0.38 3.88 22.96
C ALA A 478 -0.46 2.63 22.69
N ASP A 479 -1.60 2.80 22.03
CA ASP A 479 -2.50 1.70 21.65
C ASP A 479 -2.18 1.09 20.27
N ASP A 480 -1.17 1.62 19.57
CA ASP A 480 -0.71 1.10 18.28
C ASP A 480 0.72 0.56 18.31
N ILE A 481 1.55 0.98 19.27
CA ILE A 481 2.99 0.67 19.27
C ILE A 481 3.37 -0.26 20.42
N ASP A 482 4.00 -1.38 20.10
CA ASP A 482 4.37 -2.40 21.08
C ASP A 482 5.63 -2.00 21.88
N ILE A 483 6.65 -1.45 21.22
CA ILE A 483 7.98 -1.15 21.83
C ILE A 483 8.37 0.32 21.65
N ASN A 484 8.80 0.94 22.75
CA ASN A 484 9.41 2.27 22.77
C ASN A 484 10.95 2.20 22.68
N ALA A 485 11.52 2.35 21.48
CA ALA A 485 12.97 2.47 21.31
C ALA A 485 13.51 3.86 21.71
N GLY A 486 12.64 4.86 21.83
CA GLY A 486 12.99 6.21 22.27
C GLY A 486 13.56 6.28 23.69
N ARG A 487 13.35 5.24 24.51
CA ARG A 487 13.99 5.10 25.83
C ARG A 487 15.52 5.18 25.74
N TYR A 488 16.11 4.81 24.60
CA TYR A 488 17.54 5.00 24.35
C TYR A 488 17.94 6.48 24.34
N LEU A 489 17.13 7.33 23.70
CA LEU A 489 17.33 8.79 23.71
C LEU A 489 17.14 9.38 25.11
N ASP A 490 16.26 8.77 25.91
CA ASP A 490 15.98 9.14 27.31
C ASP A 490 17.06 8.64 28.30
N GLY A 491 18.08 7.92 27.83
CA GLY A 491 19.25 7.53 28.61
C GLY A 491 19.31 6.05 29.03
N LEU A 492 18.36 5.20 28.62
CA LEU A 492 18.45 3.76 28.84
C LEU A 492 19.53 3.16 27.92
N PRO A 493 20.51 2.39 28.44
CA PRO A 493 21.49 1.72 27.60
C PRO A 493 20.87 0.75 26.59
N MET A 494 21.42 0.66 25.38
CA MET A 494 20.88 -0.20 24.31
C MET A 494 20.86 -1.68 24.69
N ASP A 495 21.85 -2.17 25.46
CA ASP A 495 21.88 -3.57 25.91
C ASP A 495 20.73 -3.89 26.88
N GLU A 496 20.42 -2.98 27.79
CA GLU A 496 19.29 -3.13 28.72
C GLU A 496 17.96 -3.06 27.98
N LEU A 497 17.83 -2.12 27.03
CA LEU A 497 16.65 -2.04 26.16
C LEU A 497 16.46 -3.31 25.34
N THR A 498 17.55 -3.88 24.80
CA THR A 498 17.54 -5.13 24.03
C THR A 498 17.04 -6.29 24.88
N ALA A 499 17.53 -6.42 26.13
CA ALA A 499 17.10 -7.48 27.05
C ALA A 499 15.59 -7.40 27.35
N LEU A 500 15.06 -6.20 27.60
CA LEU A 500 13.62 -6.01 27.82
C LEU A 500 12.80 -6.30 26.56
N SER A 501 13.29 -5.88 25.39
CA SER A 501 12.56 -6.07 24.13
C SER A 501 12.55 -7.53 23.65
N ILE A 502 13.62 -8.31 23.88
CA ILE A 502 13.60 -9.74 23.55
C ILE A 502 12.61 -10.51 24.45
N ASP A 503 12.43 -10.09 25.71
CA ASP A 503 11.42 -10.65 26.61
C ASP A 503 10.02 -10.47 26.04
N GLN A 504 9.69 -9.25 25.61
CA GLN A 504 8.41 -8.95 24.98
C GLN A 504 8.22 -9.71 23.65
N VAL A 505 9.25 -9.85 22.82
CA VAL A 505 9.19 -10.64 21.58
C VAL A 505 8.88 -12.12 21.86
N VAL A 506 9.47 -12.68 22.92
CA VAL A 506 9.22 -14.08 23.33
C VAL A 506 7.82 -14.27 23.90
N GLU A 507 7.29 -13.30 24.64
CA GLU A 507 5.88 -13.30 25.09
C GLU A 507 4.91 -13.26 23.90
N ILE A 508 5.19 -12.41 22.91
CA ILE A 508 4.40 -12.31 21.68
C ILE A 508 4.47 -13.61 20.87
N ALA A 509 5.67 -14.20 20.72
CA ALA A 509 5.84 -15.49 20.08
C ALA A 509 5.06 -16.61 20.81
N SER A 510 4.94 -16.50 22.14
CA SER A 510 4.19 -17.43 23.00
C SER A 510 2.66 -17.28 22.91
N GLY A 511 2.16 -16.26 22.22
CA GLY A 511 0.73 -16.07 21.96
C GLY A 511 0.15 -14.72 22.41
N GLU A 512 0.94 -13.85 23.07
CA GLU A 512 0.46 -12.49 23.33
C GLU A 512 0.26 -11.75 22.01
N ARG A 513 -0.93 -11.17 21.84
CA ARG A 513 -1.29 -10.46 20.61
C ARG A 513 -0.65 -9.08 20.60
N THR A 514 -0.02 -8.72 19.49
CA THR A 514 0.46 -7.35 19.25
C THR A 514 -0.72 -6.39 19.23
N LEU A 515 -0.44 -5.11 19.44
CA LEU A 515 -1.47 -4.07 19.34
C LEU A 515 -2.06 -3.99 17.93
N GLY A 516 -1.24 -4.25 16.90
CA GLY A 516 -1.71 -4.34 15.51
C GLY A 516 -2.71 -5.45 15.27
N GLU A 517 -2.45 -6.63 15.84
CA GLU A 517 -3.40 -7.75 15.78
C GLU A 517 -4.71 -7.42 16.49
N LYS A 518 -4.64 -6.78 17.67
CA LYS A 518 -5.83 -6.38 18.45
C LYS A 518 -6.69 -5.36 17.71
N ARG A 519 -6.07 -4.49 16.91
CA ARG A 519 -6.73 -3.44 16.10
C ARG A 519 -7.07 -3.85 14.67
N ASN A 520 -6.85 -5.10 14.27
CA ASN A 520 -7.09 -5.58 12.91
C ASN A 520 -6.43 -4.69 11.84
N GLN A 521 -5.16 -4.34 12.06
CA GLN A 521 -4.34 -3.52 11.15
C GLN A 521 -3.72 -4.35 10.01
N ASN A 522 -4.39 -5.44 9.65
CA ASN A 522 -3.86 -6.50 8.80
C ASN A 522 -3.91 -6.09 7.33
N ILE A 523 -2.78 -6.18 6.63
CA ILE A 523 -2.69 -5.99 5.19
C ILE A 523 -1.50 -6.81 4.67
N ASP A 524 -1.63 -7.43 3.51
CA ASP A 524 -0.53 -8.11 2.82
C ASP A 524 -0.56 -7.76 1.34
N LEU A 525 0.60 -7.80 0.69
CA LEU A 525 0.74 -7.44 -0.71
C LEU A 525 1.85 -8.24 -1.38
N ILE A 526 1.55 -8.88 -2.50
CA ILE A 526 2.56 -9.60 -3.29
C ILE A 526 3.36 -8.60 -4.13
N TRP A 527 4.69 -8.77 -4.15
CA TRP A 527 5.54 -7.99 -5.03
C TRP A 527 5.40 -8.39 -6.52
N ARG A 528 5.14 -7.40 -7.38
CA ARG A 528 5.15 -7.49 -8.84
C ARG A 528 6.48 -7.05 -9.45
N LYS A 529 6.98 -7.79 -10.43
CA LYS A 529 8.07 -7.40 -11.32
C LYS A 529 7.62 -7.24 -12.77
N ARG A 530 6.33 -7.43 -13.10
CA ARG A 530 5.74 -7.21 -14.46
C ARG A 530 6.15 -5.90 -15.14
N PHE A 531 6.35 -4.82 -14.38
CA PHE A 531 6.83 -3.55 -14.96
C PHE A 531 8.29 -3.60 -15.42
N PHE A 532 9.07 -4.55 -14.92
CA PHE A 532 10.47 -4.77 -15.20
C PHE A 532 10.73 -6.01 -16.08
N GLY A 533 9.71 -6.61 -16.69
CA GLY A 533 9.86 -7.79 -17.54
C GLY A 533 10.52 -7.47 -18.90
N ALA A 534 10.28 -6.26 -19.42
CA ALA A 534 10.92 -5.77 -20.64
C ALA A 534 11.08 -4.25 -20.60
N LYS A 535 12.17 -3.76 -21.20
CA LYS A 535 12.38 -2.34 -21.41
C LYS A 535 11.24 -1.79 -22.30
N PRO A 536 10.52 -0.73 -21.90
CA PRO A 536 9.48 -0.13 -22.71
C PRO A 536 9.99 0.29 -24.10
N GLU A 537 9.17 0.07 -25.14
CA GLU A 537 9.48 0.52 -26.51
C GLU A 537 9.42 2.06 -26.65
N LYS A 538 8.65 2.72 -25.79
CA LYS A 538 8.52 4.18 -25.71
C LYS A 538 8.90 4.64 -24.31
N GLU A 539 9.52 5.82 -24.24
CA GLU A 539 9.87 6.45 -22.96
C GLU A 539 8.63 6.69 -22.13
N ALA A 540 8.71 6.44 -20.82
CA ALA A 540 7.59 6.62 -19.90
C ALA A 540 6.99 8.02 -20.01
N GLU A 541 7.79 9.08 -20.19
CA GLU A 541 7.37 10.48 -20.35
C GLU A 541 6.52 10.76 -21.61
N SER A 542 6.52 9.86 -22.60
CA SER A 542 5.80 10.05 -23.87
C SER A 542 4.29 9.76 -23.83
N TYR A 543 3.80 9.06 -22.80
CA TYR A 543 2.37 8.82 -22.64
C TYR A 543 1.63 10.09 -22.17
N PRO A 544 0.37 10.34 -22.53
CA PRO A 544 -0.37 11.48 -21.97
C PRO A 544 -0.79 11.18 -20.52
N SER A 545 -0.67 12.16 -19.61
CA SER A 545 -1.21 12.02 -18.23
C SER A 545 -2.74 12.21 -18.17
N GLN A 546 -3.28 12.97 -19.14
CA GLN A 546 -4.70 13.05 -19.51
C GLN A 546 -4.83 13.18 -21.04
N LEU A 547 -5.92 12.66 -21.59
CA LEU A 547 -6.32 12.83 -23.00
C LEU A 547 -7.26 14.03 -23.15
N GLU A 548 -7.57 14.46 -24.39
CA GLU A 548 -8.41 15.65 -24.62
C GLU A 548 -9.83 15.55 -24.03
N GLY A 549 -10.35 14.33 -23.87
CA GLY A 549 -11.67 14.07 -23.30
C GLY A 549 -12.86 14.51 -24.16
N ARG A 550 -12.65 14.88 -25.43
CA ARG A 550 -13.72 15.26 -26.37
C ARG A 550 -14.57 14.06 -26.75
N ALA A 551 -15.90 14.22 -26.79
CA ALA A 551 -16.82 13.15 -27.17
C ALA A 551 -16.55 12.60 -28.58
N ILE A 552 -16.65 11.28 -28.72
CA ILE A 552 -16.57 10.57 -29.99
C ILE A 552 -17.87 10.82 -30.75
N SER A 553 -17.75 11.15 -32.04
CA SER A 553 -18.91 11.40 -32.89
C SER A 553 -19.62 10.09 -33.23
N VAL A 554 -20.92 10.04 -32.94
CA VAL A 554 -21.80 8.90 -33.26
C VAL A 554 -23.04 9.45 -33.99
N ASP A 555 -23.39 8.86 -35.12
CA ASP A 555 -24.63 9.21 -35.82
C ASP A 555 -25.84 8.63 -35.07
N CYS A 556 -26.55 9.51 -34.38
CA CYS A 556 -27.78 9.20 -33.64
C CYS A 556 -29.04 9.70 -34.36
N SER A 557 -28.94 10.20 -35.60
CA SER A 557 -30.05 10.86 -36.30
C SER A 557 -31.27 9.96 -36.54
N ALA A 558 -31.05 8.65 -36.64
CA ALA A 558 -32.10 7.65 -36.84
C ALA A 558 -32.50 6.90 -35.55
N ALA A 559 -31.93 7.25 -34.40
CA ALA A 559 -32.20 6.56 -33.13
C ALA A 559 -33.38 7.20 -32.38
N GLU A 560 -34.27 6.37 -31.83
CA GLU A 560 -35.31 6.85 -30.91
C GLU A 560 -34.67 7.19 -29.54
N PRO A 561 -34.88 8.41 -29.00
CA PRO A 561 -34.34 8.79 -27.70
C PRO A 561 -34.88 7.89 -26.57
N ILE A 562 -33.98 7.37 -25.74
CA ILE A 562 -34.32 6.64 -24.52
C ILE A 562 -34.31 7.62 -23.36
N GLU A 563 -35.50 8.05 -22.93
CA GLU A 563 -35.70 8.96 -21.81
C GLU A 563 -35.78 8.17 -20.50
N ILE A 564 -34.76 8.32 -19.65
CA ILE A 564 -34.71 7.75 -18.31
C ILE A 564 -34.96 8.88 -17.33
N VAL A 565 -36.03 8.73 -16.55
CA VAL A 565 -36.42 9.69 -15.50
C VAL A 565 -36.13 9.06 -14.15
N PHE A 566 -35.40 9.78 -13.29
CA PHE A 566 -35.04 9.29 -11.96
C PHE A 566 -35.22 10.36 -10.88
N ASP A 567 -35.53 9.91 -9.67
CA ASP A 567 -35.53 10.75 -8.48
C ASP A 567 -34.08 11.04 -8.09
N GLY A 568 -33.70 12.31 -8.01
CA GLY A 568 -32.35 12.73 -7.71
C GLY A 568 -32.29 13.89 -6.72
N VAL A 569 -31.14 14.53 -6.67
CA VAL A 569 -30.93 15.75 -5.89
C VAL A 569 -30.33 16.85 -6.77
N GLN A 570 -30.73 18.09 -6.54
CA GLN A 570 -30.22 19.23 -7.29
C GLN A 570 -28.74 19.47 -6.94
N GLY A 571 -27.85 19.25 -7.90
CA GLY A 571 -26.44 19.66 -7.85
C GLY A 571 -26.23 21.08 -8.39
N ALA A 572 -24.97 21.50 -8.49
CA ALA A 572 -24.62 22.83 -9.01
C ALA A 572 -25.05 23.03 -10.48
N ASP A 573 -24.73 22.06 -11.35
CA ASP A 573 -24.92 22.19 -12.80
C ASP A 573 -25.94 21.21 -13.40
N ARG A 574 -26.30 20.15 -12.67
CA ARG A 574 -27.23 19.10 -13.10
C ARG A 574 -27.90 18.41 -11.91
N VAL A 575 -28.90 17.58 -12.18
CA VAL A 575 -29.47 16.67 -11.17
C VAL A 575 -28.51 15.51 -10.96
N LEU A 576 -28.24 15.16 -9.71
CA LEU A 576 -27.35 14.07 -9.31
C LEU A 576 -28.16 12.84 -8.88
N PRO A 577 -27.61 11.62 -8.96
CA PRO A 577 -28.24 10.43 -8.41
C PRO A 577 -28.62 10.61 -6.93
N ARG A 578 -29.67 9.90 -6.47
CA ARG A 578 -30.26 10.10 -5.14
C ARG A 578 -29.32 9.78 -3.97
N GLU A 579 -28.51 8.75 -4.13
CA GLU A 579 -27.58 8.22 -3.11
C GLU A 579 -26.47 9.23 -2.81
N ARG A 580 -26.20 9.45 -1.51
CA ARG A 580 -25.17 10.34 -0.96
C ARG A 580 -24.19 9.53 -0.12
N ILE A 581 -22.91 9.64 -0.46
CA ILE A 581 -21.83 8.84 0.11
C ILE A 581 -20.82 9.72 0.84
N GLY A 582 -20.40 9.28 2.02
CA GLY A 582 -19.25 9.82 2.74
C GLY A 582 -18.01 9.03 2.34
N LEU A 583 -17.09 9.66 1.62
CA LEU A 583 -15.94 8.97 1.06
C LEU A 583 -14.71 9.12 1.96
N ILE A 584 -14.10 8.00 2.35
CA ILE A 584 -12.83 8.00 3.08
C ILE A 584 -11.74 7.48 2.13
N LEU A 585 -10.77 8.33 1.80
CA LEU A 585 -9.68 8.01 0.89
C LEU A 585 -8.37 7.80 1.66
N PRO A 586 -7.93 6.55 1.90
CA PRO A 586 -6.57 6.30 2.33
C PRO A 586 -5.58 6.72 1.23
N THR A 587 -4.61 7.56 1.56
CA THR A 587 -3.59 8.01 0.58
C THR A 587 -2.54 6.94 0.29
N VAL A 588 -2.45 5.91 1.14
CA VAL A 588 -1.46 4.84 1.04
C VAL A 588 -1.96 3.55 1.69
N GLY A 589 -1.42 2.39 1.28
CA GLY A 589 -1.82 1.09 1.83
C GLY A 589 -1.80 1.02 3.36
N CYS A 590 -0.83 1.68 4.01
CA CYS A 590 -0.70 1.69 5.47
C CYS A 590 -1.86 2.37 6.22
N SER A 591 -2.68 3.19 5.56
CA SER A 591 -3.85 3.83 6.17
C SER A 591 -5.17 3.11 5.88
N VAL A 592 -5.17 2.06 5.06
CA VAL A 592 -6.38 1.32 4.63
C VAL A 592 -7.17 0.77 5.80
N ALA A 593 -6.54 -0.01 6.69
CA ALA A 593 -7.24 -0.63 7.81
C ALA A 593 -7.88 0.41 8.77
N THR A 594 -7.22 1.56 8.97
CA THR A 594 -7.78 2.66 9.78
C THR A 594 -8.97 3.32 9.08
N ALA A 595 -8.89 3.53 7.77
CA ALA A 595 -9.99 4.07 6.97
C ALA A 595 -11.21 3.14 6.96
N GLU A 596 -11.00 1.83 6.85
CA GLU A 596 -12.06 0.81 6.88
C GLU A 596 -12.75 0.76 8.25
N GLN A 597 -11.99 0.84 9.34
CA GLN A 597 -12.54 0.95 10.68
C GLN A 597 -13.38 2.21 10.86
N ALA A 598 -12.94 3.35 10.32
CA ALA A 598 -13.70 4.59 10.35
C ALA A 598 -15.02 4.46 9.57
N ALA A 599 -14.98 3.91 8.35
CA ALA A 599 -16.19 3.68 7.56
C ALA A 599 -17.15 2.71 8.27
N ALA A 600 -16.65 1.61 8.84
CA ALA A 600 -17.47 0.66 9.58
C ALA A 600 -18.16 1.30 10.80
N LYS A 601 -17.41 2.10 11.59
CA LYS A 601 -17.97 2.83 12.74
C LYS A 601 -19.03 3.84 12.31
N LEU A 602 -18.79 4.59 11.24
CA LEU A 602 -19.71 5.60 10.74
C LEU A 602 -20.97 5.00 10.10
N ASN A 603 -20.85 3.87 9.42
CA ASN A 603 -21.98 3.12 8.88
C ASN A 603 -22.90 2.57 9.97
N ALA A 604 -22.37 2.24 11.15
CA ALA A 604 -23.17 1.89 12.33
C ALA A 604 -23.70 3.13 13.10
N GLY A 605 -23.26 4.34 12.71
CA GLY A 605 -23.47 5.59 13.43
C GLY A 605 -24.80 6.31 13.13
N GLU A 606 -24.99 7.46 13.77
CA GLU A 606 -26.22 8.28 13.66
C GLU A 606 -26.36 8.98 12.30
N LEU A 607 -25.24 9.31 11.64
CA LEU A 607 -25.26 9.99 10.34
C LEU A 607 -25.98 9.15 9.27
N VAL A 608 -25.77 7.82 9.29
CA VAL A 608 -26.48 6.89 8.41
C VAL A 608 -27.90 6.62 8.93
N ARG A 609 -28.07 6.34 10.23
CA ARG A 609 -29.39 6.03 10.81
C ARG A 609 -30.42 7.16 10.67
N SER A 610 -29.97 8.41 10.67
CA SER A 610 -30.81 9.60 10.46
C SER A 610 -31.15 9.87 8.98
N GLY A 611 -30.52 9.17 8.04
CA GLY A 611 -30.67 9.40 6.61
C GLY A 611 -29.99 10.68 6.10
N ARG A 612 -29.08 11.29 6.89
CA ARG A 612 -28.29 12.45 6.44
C ARG A 612 -27.35 12.09 5.29
N ILE A 613 -26.86 10.86 5.31
CA ILE A 613 -26.01 10.24 4.31
C ILE A 613 -26.40 8.76 4.19
N ASP A 614 -26.32 8.17 3.01
CA ASP A 614 -26.80 6.79 2.81
C ASP A 614 -25.79 5.77 3.35
N ARG A 615 -24.48 6.04 3.18
CA ARG A 615 -23.39 5.21 3.70
C ARG A 615 -22.03 5.88 3.59
N PHE A 616 -21.05 5.30 4.26
CA PHE A 616 -19.63 5.60 4.15
C PHE A 616 -18.89 4.50 3.40
N VAL A 617 -17.96 4.89 2.53
CA VAL A 617 -17.20 3.98 1.66
C VAL A 617 -15.72 4.31 1.75
N THR A 618 -14.88 3.29 1.79
CA THR A 618 -13.45 3.39 1.53
C THR A 618 -13.14 3.00 0.10
N LEU A 619 -12.25 3.75 -0.55
CA LEU A 619 -11.65 3.32 -1.81
C LEU A 619 -10.15 3.17 -1.60
N THR A 620 -9.74 1.91 -1.46
CA THR A 620 -8.40 1.53 -1.06
C THR A 620 -7.38 1.80 -2.18
N ASN A 621 -6.41 2.65 -1.90
CA ASN A 621 -5.15 2.68 -2.64
C ASN A 621 -4.27 1.53 -2.13
N THR A 622 -4.18 0.44 -2.89
CA THR A 622 -3.37 -0.73 -2.50
C THR A 622 -1.90 -0.60 -2.86
N GLU A 623 -1.48 0.55 -3.39
CA GLU A 623 -0.06 0.84 -3.64
C GLU A 623 0.68 1.24 -2.37
N GLY A 624 1.91 0.71 -2.22
CA GLY A 624 2.80 1.03 -1.11
C GLY A 624 3.54 2.36 -1.29
N CYS A 625 4.13 2.87 -0.20
CA CYS A 625 4.83 4.17 -0.16
C CYS A 625 5.98 4.34 -1.17
N GLY A 626 6.56 3.26 -1.70
CA GLY A 626 7.88 3.31 -2.36
C GLY A 626 7.87 3.29 -3.89
N THR A 627 6.71 3.13 -4.54
CA THR A 627 6.70 2.72 -5.95
C THR A 627 5.74 3.46 -6.84
N THR A 628 4.79 4.24 -6.33
CA THR A 628 3.75 4.82 -7.20
C THR A 628 3.57 6.33 -7.08
N THR A 629 4.15 7.06 -8.03
CA THR A 629 3.83 8.46 -8.36
C THR A 629 3.27 8.48 -9.78
N GLY A 630 2.03 8.01 -9.93
CA GLY A 630 1.37 7.99 -11.23
C GLY A 630 0.34 9.11 -11.36
N ALA A 631 0.23 9.68 -12.55
CA ALA A 631 -0.92 10.49 -12.95
C ALA A 631 -2.25 9.73 -12.74
N GLU A 632 -2.22 8.40 -12.84
CA GLU A 632 -3.32 7.48 -12.61
C GLU A 632 -3.86 7.58 -11.17
N ILE A 633 -2.98 7.64 -10.16
CA ILE A 633 -3.40 7.78 -8.75
C ILE A 633 -4.03 9.15 -8.52
N LEU A 634 -3.46 10.21 -9.11
CA LEU A 634 -4.06 11.55 -9.01
C LEU A 634 -5.41 11.62 -9.72
N ASN A 635 -5.53 11.05 -10.92
CA ASN A 635 -6.79 10.96 -11.64
C ASN A 635 -7.82 10.18 -10.82
N PHE A 636 -7.44 9.04 -10.25
CA PHE A 636 -8.28 8.25 -9.35
C PHE A 636 -8.74 9.07 -8.13
N ILE A 637 -7.80 9.63 -7.37
CA ILE A 637 -8.07 10.39 -6.15
C ILE A 637 -9.00 11.57 -6.45
N LEU A 638 -8.65 12.39 -7.44
CA LEU A 638 -9.40 13.61 -7.74
C LEU A 638 -10.79 13.25 -8.28
N SER A 639 -10.89 12.31 -9.21
CA SER A 639 -12.18 11.90 -9.79
C SER A 639 -13.12 11.26 -8.77
N TYR A 640 -12.62 10.55 -7.75
CA TYR A 640 -13.48 10.05 -6.69
C TYR A 640 -13.82 11.10 -5.63
N ALA A 641 -12.88 11.98 -5.26
CA ALA A 641 -13.11 13.01 -4.26
C ALA A 641 -14.25 13.97 -4.62
N ASP A 642 -14.46 14.22 -5.90
CA ASP A 642 -15.54 15.08 -6.42
C ASP A 642 -16.72 14.28 -7.00
N HIS A 643 -16.79 12.96 -6.79
CA HIS A 643 -17.77 12.09 -7.48
C HIS A 643 -19.20 12.57 -7.24
N SER A 644 -20.08 12.45 -8.24
CA SER A 644 -21.47 12.96 -8.17
C SER A 644 -22.26 12.45 -6.96
N LYS A 645 -22.00 11.20 -6.57
CA LYS A 645 -22.57 10.53 -5.39
C LYS A 645 -21.90 10.92 -4.07
N VAL A 646 -20.71 11.53 -4.09
CA VAL A 646 -19.95 11.88 -2.89
C VAL A 646 -20.44 13.22 -2.34
N ASP A 647 -20.89 13.23 -1.09
CA ASP A 647 -21.36 14.45 -0.41
C ASP A 647 -20.24 15.16 0.34
N ALA A 648 -19.30 14.39 0.87
CA ALA A 648 -18.09 14.85 1.54
C ALA A 648 -17.00 13.77 1.41
N ALA A 649 -15.74 14.20 1.34
CA ALA A 649 -14.60 13.28 1.29
C ALA A 649 -13.51 13.69 2.29
N ALA A 650 -12.97 12.70 3.00
CA ALA A 650 -11.87 12.84 3.93
C ALA A 650 -10.68 11.98 3.47
N PHE A 651 -9.50 12.57 3.49
CA PHE A 651 -8.23 11.90 3.23
C PHE A 651 -7.60 11.44 4.54
N VAL A 652 -7.21 10.17 4.60
CA VAL A 652 -6.50 9.58 5.74
C VAL A 652 -5.08 9.23 5.31
N SER A 653 -4.12 9.98 5.82
CA SER A 653 -2.70 9.88 5.50
C SER A 653 -1.87 9.27 6.62
N LEU A 654 -0.70 8.74 6.23
CA LEU A 654 0.39 8.47 7.17
C LEU A 654 1.42 9.63 7.17
N GLY A 655 1.48 10.45 6.13
CA GLY A 655 2.45 11.54 6.02
C GLY A 655 3.86 11.09 5.64
N CYS A 656 4.04 9.85 5.15
CA CYS A 656 5.31 9.38 4.57
C CYS A 656 5.17 8.86 3.14
N GLU A 657 3.94 8.83 2.61
CA GLU A 657 3.62 8.47 1.25
C GLU A 657 4.17 9.50 0.24
N MET A 658 4.37 9.05 -1.01
CA MET A 658 4.84 9.91 -2.09
C MET A 658 3.75 10.88 -2.56
N VAL A 659 2.50 10.42 -2.64
CA VAL A 659 1.32 11.26 -2.93
C VAL A 659 0.77 11.82 -1.61
N SER A 660 1.54 12.71 -0.99
CA SER A 660 1.22 13.31 0.31
C SER A 660 -0.02 14.23 0.23
N PRO A 661 -0.66 14.58 1.36
CA PRO A 661 -1.68 15.63 1.40
C PRO A 661 -1.21 16.93 0.75
N GLY A 662 0.03 17.35 1.00
CA GLY A 662 0.62 18.55 0.37
C GLY A 662 0.67 18.43 -1.16
N PHE A 663 1.07 17.26 -1.66
CA PHE A 663 1.12 16.95 -3.09
C PHE A 663 -0.27 17.03 -3.75
N ILE A 664 -1.29 16.43 -3.13
CA ILE A 664 -2.68 16.46 -3.64
C ILE A 664 -3.23 17.89 -3.61
N LYS A 665 -3.03 18.63 -2.52
CA LYS A 665 -3.46 20.03 -2.38
C LYS A 665 -2.81 20.94 -3.42
N SER A 666 -1.52 20.75 -3.69
CA SER A 666 -0.80 21.49 -4.74
C SER A 666 -1.40 21.19 -6.12
N THR A 667 -1.68 19.92 -6.41
CA THR A 667 -2.34 19.49 -7.66
C THR A 667 -3.70 20.16 -7.83
N MET A 668 -4.54 20.15 -6.77
CA MET A 668 -5.87 20.81 -6.78
C MET A 668 -5.78 22.30 -7.12
N ARG A 669 -4.74 22.99 -6.65
CA ARG A 669 -4.49 24.43 -6.91
C ARG A 669 -3.84 24.70 -8.27
N GLY A 670 -3.51 23.66 -9.04
CA GLY A 670 -2.81 23.74 -10.32
C GLY A 670 -1.31 24.04 -10.19
N GLY A 671 -0.68 23.60 -9.10
CA GLY A 671 0.76 23.67 -8.92
C GLY A 671 1.51 22.72 -9.87
N ASP A 672 2.78 23.01 -10.13
CA ASP A 672 3.64 22.12 -10.90
C ASP A 672 4.14 20.98 -9.99
N VAL A 673 3.60 19.78 -10.22
CA VAL A 673 3.92 18.56 -9.48
C VAL A 673 4.49 17.46 -10.39
N GLY A 674 4.91 17.82 -11.61
CA GLY A 674 5.38 16.86 -12.61
C GLY A 674 4.29 16.27 -13.52
N PHE A 675 3.01 16.58 -13.25
CA PHE A 675 1.86 16.15 -14.07
C PHE A 675 1.02 17.36 -14.50
N PRO A 676 1.54 18.20 -15.42
CA PRO A 676 0.93 19.49 -15.74
C PRO A 676 -0.49 19.37 -16.27
N GLU A 677 -0.82 18.33 -17.05
CA GLU A 677 -2.18 18.15 -17.57
C GLU A 677 -3.18 17.84 -16.45
N VAL A 678 -2.79 17.03 -15.46
CA VAL A 678 -3.61 16.74 -14.27
C VAL A 678 -3.83 18.01 -13.43
N SER A 679 -2.76 18.76 -13.15
CA SER A 679 -2.83 20.02 -12.39
C SER A 679 -3.69 21.08 -13.08
N LEU A 680 -3.53 21.27 -14.40
CA LEU A 680 -4.33 22.21 -15.17
C LEU A 680 -5.81 21.81 -15.20
N SER A 681 -6.08 20.52 -15.35
CA SER A 681 -7.44 19.95 -15.30
C SER A 681 -8.09 20.15 -13.93
N ALA A 682 -7.35 19.90 -12.85
CA ALA A 682 -7.82 20.14 -11.49
C ALA A 682 -8.15 21.63 -11.26
N LYS A 683 -7.25 22.53 -11.67
CA LYS A 683 -7.50 23.97 -11.58
C LYS A 683 -8.71 24.42 -12.40
N ALA A 684 -8.89 23.89 -13.61
CA ALA A 684 -10.03 24.20 -14.47
C ALA A 684 -11.37 23.74 -13.88
N ARG A 685 -11.36 22.67 -13.09
CA ARG A 685 -12.53 22.18 -12.34
C ARG A 685 -12.80 22.95 -11.04
N GLY A 686 -11.88 23.80 -10.60
CA GLY A 686 -12.04 24.60 -9.39
C GLY A 686 -11.98 23.80 -8.10
N TYR A 687 -11.15 22.75 -8.03
CA TYR A 687 -10.92 22.05 -6.75
C TYR A 687 -10.41 23.02 -5.69
N ASP A 688 -11.05 22.99 -4.51
CA ASP A 688 -10.60 23.72 -3.33
C ASP A 688 -10.25 22.72 -2.21
N PRO A 689 -8.97 22.62 -1.83
CA PRO A 689 -8.53 21.82 -0.70
C PRO A 689 -9.32 22.01 0.61
N SER A 690 -9.87 23.20 0.86
CA SER A 690 -10.60 23.51 2.10
C SER A 690 -11.94 22.78 2.22
N ASN A 691 -12.43 22.18 1.12
CA ASN A 691 -13.68 21.42 1.08
C ASN A 691 -13.53 19.96 1.56
N TYR A 692 -12.31 19.51 1.85
CA TYR A 692 -11.97 18.12 2.18
C TYR A 692 -11.39 17.97 3.59
N GLY A 693 -11.57 16.79 4.17
CA GLY A 693 -10.92 16.41 5.42
C GLY A 693 -9.49 15.98 5.14
N TRP A 694 -8.54 16.45 5.95
CA TRP A 694 -7.12 16.08 5.83
C TRP A 694 -6.63 15.62 7.19
N LEU A 695 -6.58 14.31 7.39
CA LEU A 695 -6.22 13.72 8.67
C LEU A 695 -4.98 12.86 8.53
N THR A 696 -3.99 13.09 9.39
CA THR A 696 -2.81 12.22 9.50
C THR A 696 -2.96 11.35 10.74
N ILE A 697 -2.78 10.04 10.61
CA ILE A 697 -3.00 9.08 11.71
C ILE A 697 -2.26 9.47 12.99
N GLN A 698 -1.06 10.00 12.80
CA GLN A 698 -0.10 10.30 13.84
C GLN A 698 -0.44 11.59 14.59
N GLU A 699 -1.09 12.53 13.91
CA GLU A 699 -1.55 13.81 14.49
C GLU A 699 -2.86 13.58 15.26
N CYS A 700 -3.66 12.60 14.82
CA CYS A 700 -4.88 12.17 15.49
C CYS A 700 -4.64 11.26 16.70
N GLY A 701 -3.40 10.90 17.05
CA GLY A 701 -3.12 10.02 18.18
C GLY A 701 -3.26 8.52 17.90
N GLY A 702 -3.04 8.11 16.65
CA GLY A 702 -3.09 6.71 16.24
C GLY A 702 -4.44 6.30 15.65
N THR A 703 -4.68 5.00 15.50
CA THR A 703 -5.85 4.48 14.76
C THR A 703 -7.17 4.93 15.36
N GLU A 704 -7.38 4.75 16.67
CA GLU A 704 -8.64 5.10 17.34
C GLU A 704 -8.94 6.60 17.29
N GLY A 705 -7.96 7.45 17.62
CA GLY A 705 -8.14 8.89 17.55
C GLY A 705 -8.38 9.38 16.12
N THR A 706 -7.82 8.70 15.11
CA THR A 706 -8.14 8.97 13.70
C THR A 706 -9.58 8.62 13.36
N VAL A 707 -10.05 7.44 13.77
CA VAL A 707 -11.44 7.01 13.57
C VAL A 707 -12.42 8.01 14.18
N ASP A 708 -12.12 8.53 15.36
CA ASP A 708 -12.92 9.56 16.02
C ASP A 708 -12.88 10.90 15.28
N SER A 709 -11.67 11.38 14.93
CA SER A 709 -11.50 12.66 14.22
C SER A 709 -12.16 12.66 12.84
N VAL A 710 -12.14 11.53 12.13
CA VAL A 710 -12.87 11.36 10.86
C VAL A 710 -14.38 11.54 11.10
N GLY A 711 -14.91 10.92 12.15
CA GLY A 711 -16.34 11.02 12.49
C GLY A 711 -16.77 12.44 12.88
N GLU A 712 -15.96 13.13 13.68
CA GLU A 712 -16.18 14.54 14.05
C GLU A 712 -16.18 15.43 12.79
N TRP A 713 -15.19 15.27 11.92
CA TRP A 713 -15.09 16.06 10.69
C TRP A 713 -16.29 15.86 9.77
N PHE A 714 -16.75 14.62 9.58
CA PHE A 714 -17.94 14.35 8.78
C PHE A 714 -19.21 14.92 9.42
N GLY A 715 -19.35 14.81 10.75
CA GLY A 715 -20.46 15.40 11.49
C GLY A 715 -20.59 16.89 11.23
N GLU A 716 -19.52 17.64 11.47
CA GLU A 716 -19.49 19.09 11.27
C GLU A 716 -19.70 19.50 9.79
N THR A 717 -19.07 18.76 8.87
CA THR A 717 -19.13 19.06 7.43
C THR A 717 -20.53 18.84 6.87
N LEU A 718 -21.16 17.72 7.21
CA LEU A 718 -22.51 17.40 6.76
C LEU A 718 -23.56 18.31 7.42
N GLU A 719 -23.35 18.74 8.66
CA GLU A 719 -24.22 19.76 9.27
C GLU A 719 -24.14 21.09 8.51
N ARG A 720 -22.93 21.56 8.20
CA ARG A 720 -22.70 22.82 7.48
C ARG A 720 -23.25 22.82 6.06
N ARG A 721 -23.12 21.71 5.34
CA ARG A 721 -23.57 21.59 3.93
C ARG A 721 -25.10 21.56 3.80
N GLY A 722 -25.82 21.11 4.82
CA GLY A 722 -27.28 20.96 4.78
C GLY A 722 -27.77 19.92 3.77
N ALA A 723 -29.08 19.66 3.78
CA ALA A 723 -29.68 18.72 2.84
C ALA A 723 -29.82 19.33 1.43
N LEU A 724 -29.50 18.54 0.40
CA LEU A 724 -29.78 18.91 -0.98
C LEU A 724 -31.28 18.75 -1.28
N ALA A 725 -31.81 19.63 -2.12
CA ALA A 725 -33.21 19.56 -2.53
C ALA A 725 -33.45 18.38 -3.49
N ALA A 726 -34.54 17.65 -3.29
CA ALA A 726 -34.98 16.64 -4.24
C ALA A 726 -35.28 17.29 -5.61
N ALA A 727 -34.91 16.62 -6.69
CA ALA A 727 -35.15 17.03 -8.06
C ALA A 727 -35.37 15.81 -8.95
N GLU A 728 -36.01 16.00 -10.10
CA GLU A 728 -36.18 14.94 -11.10
C GLU A 728 -35.10 15.11 -12.18
N GLY A 729 -34.33 14.05 -12.41
CA GLY A 729 -33.24 14.03 -13.40
C GLY A 729 -33.64 13.24 -14.66
N GLY A 730 -33.02 13.59 -15.78
CA GLY A 730 -33.21 12.92 -17.08
C GLY A 730 -31.94 12.24 -17.61
N SER A 731 -32.01 11.67 -18.81
CA SER A 731 -30.87 10.98 -19.46
C SER A 731 -29.60 11.83 -19.58
N LYS A 732 -29.73 13.15 -19.70
CA LYS A 732 -28.62 14.11 -19.79
C LYS A 732 -27.88 14.36 -18.46
N ASP A 733 -28.47 13.92 -17.35
CA ASP A 733 -28.05 14.27 -15.98
C ASP A 733 -27.18 13.20 -15.32
N PHE A 734 -27.02 12.03 -15.95
CA PHE A 734 -26.13 10.97 -15.48
C PHE A 734 -25.14 10.50 -16.56
N THR A 735 -24.16 9.70 -16.14
CA THR A 735 -23.17 9.06 -16.99
C THR A 735 -23.20 7.56 -16.80
N LEU A 736 -23.35 6.82 -17.89
CA LEU A 736 -23.39 5.36 -17.90
C LEU A 736 -21.99 4.80 -18.21
N GLY A 737 -21.43 4.03 -17.27
CA GLY A 737 -20.28 3.18 -17.54
C GLY A 737 -20.73 1.88 -18.21
N VAL A 738 -20.04 1.42 -19.26
CA VAL A 738 -20.39 0.19 -19.97
C VAL A 738 -19.16 -0.69 -20.13
N THR A 739 -19.31 -1.97 -19.80
CA THR A 739 -18.31 -3.00 -20.10
C THR A 739 -18.98 -4.34 -20.39
N ALA A 740 -18.25 -5.22 -21.06
CA ALA A 740 -18.64 -6.59 -21.31
C ALA A 740 -17.43 -7.51 -21.11
N ILE A 741 -17.66 -8.64 -20.45
CA ILE A 741 -16.65 -9.64 -20.13
C ILE A 741 -17.05 -10.96 -20.79
N GLY A 742 -16.11 -11.56 -21.51
CA GLY A 742 -16.35 -12.78 -22.29
C GLY A 742 -16.95 -12.51 -23.68
N PRO A 743 -17.42 -13.56 -24.36
CA PRO A 743 -17.91 -13.46 -25.74
C PRO A 743 -19.21 -12.64 -25.81
N VAL A 744 -19.33 -11.82 -26.85
CA VAL A 744 -20.52 -11.04 -27.17
C VAL A 744 -20.99 -11.44 -28.57
N ASP A 745 -22.20 -12.00 -28.67
CA ASP A 745 -22.78 -12.34 -29.97
C ASP A 745 -23.33 -11.11 -30.72
N ASP A 746 -23.61 -11.28 -32.01
CA ASP A 746 -24.13 -10.20 -32.86
C ASP A 746 -25.45 -9.61 -32.38
N GLY A 747 -26.28 -10.40 -31.69
CA GLY A 747 -27.57 -9.97 -31.15
C GLY A 747 -27.37 -9.04 -29.95
N ALA A 748 -26.54 -9.44 -29.00
CA ALA A 748 -26.15 -8.65 -27.84
C ALA A 748 -25.43 -7.37 -28.26
N ALA A 749 -24.51 -7.46 -29.22
CA ALA A 749 -23.82 -6.31 -29.81
C ALA A 749 -24.79 -5.28 -30.38
N LYS A 750 -25.77 -5.71 -31.20
CA LYS A 750 -26.79 -4.81 -31.77
C LYS A 750 -27.68 -4.17 -30.71
N ARG A 751 -28.10 -4.94 -29.70
CA ARG A 751 -28.92 -4.43 -28.59
C ARG A 751 -28.19 -3.35 -27.81
N PHE A 752 -26.93 -3.59 -27.43
CA PHE A 752 -26.12 -2.58 -26.76
C PHE A 752 -25.91 -1.33 -27.62
N ALA A 753 -25.59 -1.49 -28.89
CA ALA A 753 -25.39 -0.35 -29.79
C ALA A 753 -26.68 0.48 -29.94
N SER A 754 -27.85 -0.17 -30.09
CA SER A 754 -29.15 0.50 -30.15
C SER A 754 -29.47 1.25 -28.85
N PHE A 755 -29.23 0.61 -27.70
CA PHE A 755 -29.44 1.22 -26.39
C PHE A 755 -28.56 2.45 -26.16
N ILE A 756 -27.27 2.34 -26.49
CA ILE A 756 -26.31 3.46 -26.40
C ILE A 756 -26.71 4.59 -27.34
N LYS A 757 -27.08 4.32 -28.60
CA LYS A 757 -27.57 5.34 -29.53
C LYS A 757 -28.80 6.07 -28.98
N GLY A 758 -29.75 5.33 -28.40
CA GLY A 758 -30.94 5.92 -27.79
C GLY A 758 -30.63 6.85 -26.61
N LEU A 759 -29.69 6.47 -25.74
CA LEU A 759 -29.23 7.34 -24.65
C LEU A 759 -28.49 8.57 -25.15
N LEU A 760 -27.62 8.43 -26.15
CA LEU A 760 -26.90 9.55 -26.77
C LEU A 760 -27.87 10.51 -27.47
N ALA A 761 -28.91 9.99 -28.14
CA ALA A 761 -29.99 10.78 -28.74
C ALA A 761 -30.79 11.59 -27.70
N ALA A 762 -30.93 11.07 -26.47
CA ALA A 762 -31.51 11.77 -25.32
C ALA A 762 -30.52 12.75 -24.62
N GLY A 763 -29.31 12.91 -25.16
CA GLY A 763 -28.27 13.81 -24.63
C GLY A 763 -27.48 13.24 -23.45
N GLY A 764 -27.53 11.92 -23.23
CA GLY A 764 -26.77 11.23 -22.19
C GLY A 764 -25.28 11.11 -22.47
N THR A 765 -24.53 10.70 -21.46
CA THR A 765 -23.09 10.43 -21.55
C THR A 765 -22.84 8.93 -21.32
N VAL A 766 -22.06 8.31 -22.19
CA VAL A 766 -21.69 6.90 -22.10
C VAL A 766 -20.16 6.77 -22.14
N VAL A 767 -19.60 6.00 -21.22
CA VAL A 767 -18.18 5.68 -21.16
C VAL A 767 -18.00 4.17 -21.29
N ILE A 768 -17.33 3.74 -22.36
CA ILE A 768 -17.02 2.33 -22.59
C ILE A 768 -15.58 2.07 -22.16
N ALA A 769 -15.35 0.98 -21.41
CA ALA A 769 -13.99 0.53 -21.12
C ALA A 769 -13.29 0.02 -22.40
N GLU A 770 -12.05 0.45 -22.64
CA GLU A 770 -11.23 -0.01 -23.77
C GLU A 770 -11.04 -1.53 -23.79
N SER A 771 -10.95 -2.18 -22.62
CA SER A 771 -10.83 -3.63 -22.47
C SER A 771 -12.12 -4.41 -22.77
N SER A 772 -13.26 -3.71 -22.89
CA SER A 772 -14.58 -4.33 -23.11
C SER A 772 -14.62 -5.17 -24.37
N SER A 773 -15.17 -6.38 -24.30
CA SER A 773 -15.36 -7.24 -25.47
C SER A 773 -16.32 -6.66 -26.52
N LEU A 774 -17.14 -5.66 -26.15
CA LEU A 774 -17.96 -4.90 -27.10
C LEU A 774 -17.11 -4.21 -28.17
N LEU A 775 -15.96 -3.62 -27.79
CA LEU A 775 -15.09 -2.93 -28.74
C LEU A 775 -14.31 -3.89 -29.66
N ARG A 776 -14.30 -5.19 -29.33
CA ARG A 776 -13.77 -6.27 -30.19
C ARG A 776 -14.81 -6.79 -31.17
N SER A 777 -16.10 -6.48 -30.98
CA SER A 777 -17.18 -6.87 -31.89
C SER A 777 -17.26 -5.93 -33.10
N GLU A 778 -17.02 -6.46 -34.30
CA GLU A 778 -17.15 -5.71 -35.55
C GLU A 778 -18.57 -5.15 -35.73
N VAL A 779 -19.59 -5.90 -35.31
CA VAL A 779 -21.00 -5.48 -35.39
C VAL A 779 -21.26 -4.28 -34.49
N PHE A 780 -20.84 -4.33 -33.22
CA PHE A 780 -21.00 -3.22 -32.30
C PHE A 780 -20.29 -1.95 -32.80
N CYS A 781 -19.03 -2.11 -33.24
CA CYS A 781 -18.22 -1.01 -33.76
C CYS A 781 -18.81 -0.42 -35.05
N SER A 782 -19.32 -1.25 -35.96
CA SER A 782 -19.98 -0.77 -37.18
C SER A 782 -21.27 -0.01 -36.87
N GLU A 783 -22.06 -0.47 -35.90
CA GLU A 783 -23.29 0.21 -35.51
C GLU A 783 -23.00 1.61 -34.96
N LEU A 784 -22.01 1.75 -34.07
CA LEU A 784 -21.66 3.05 -33.47
C LEU A 784 -20.68 3.90 -34.29
N GLY A 785 -20.16 3.38 -35.40
CA GLY A 785 -19.16 4.07 -36.22
C GLY A 785 -17.77 4.18 -35.57
N LEU A 786 -17.38 3.20 -34.74
CA LEU A 786 -16.16 3.21 -33.91
C LEU A 786 -14.92 2.61 -34.58
N GLY A 787 -14.93 2.40 -35.90
CA GLY A 787 -13.82 1.77 -36.61
C GLY A 787 -12.47 2.48 -36.38
N GLY A 788 -11.56 1.85 -35.63
CA GLY A 788 -10.23 2.37 -35.33
C GLY A 788 -10.18 3.50 -34.28
N VAL A 789 -11.26 3.72 -33.53
CA VAL A 789 -11.30 4.73 -32.46
C VAL A 789 -10.57 4.19 -31.22
N GLY A 790 -9.50 4.87 -30.82
CA GLY A 790 -8.78 4.59 -29.56
C GLY A 790 -9.42 5.29 -28.36
N ALA A 791 -8.87 5.02 -27.17
CA ALA A 791 -9.25 5.74 -25.95
C ALA A 791 -9.12 7.26 -26.13
N ASN A 792 -10.09 8.01 -25.62
CA ASN A 792 -10.09 9.48 -25.54
C ASN A 792 -10.13 10.01 -24.10
N LEU A 793 -10.17 9.10 -23.12
CA LEU A 793 -10.00 9.35 -21.70
C LEU A 793 -8.91 8.42 -21.16
N THR A 794 -8.00 8.94 -20.34
CA THR A 794 -7.10 8.07 -19.56
C THR A 794 -7.87 7.37 -18.44
N PHE A 795 -7.22 6.40 -17.79
CA PHE A 795 -7.81 5.70 -16.65
C PHE A 795 -8.31 6.69 -15.58
N ALA A 796 -9.56 6.51 -15.14
CA ALA A 796 -10.25 7.35 -14.16
C ALA A 796 -10.35 8.86 -14.55
N GLN A 797 -10.11 9.24 -15.81
CA GLN A 797 -10.31 10.60 -16.29
C GLN A 797 -11.78 10.85 -16.60
N ARG A 798 -12.42 11.80 -15.92
CA ARG A 798 -13.81 12.14 -16.27
C ARG A 798 -13.94 12.80 -17.64
N PRO A 799 -15.05 12.55 -18.36
CA PRO A 799 -15.37 13.24 -19.60
C PRO A 799 -15.52 14.75 -19.41
N SER A 800 -15.07 15.53 -20.39
CA SER A 800 -15.16 17.01 -20.40
C SER A 800 -16.41 17.52 -21.15
N ALA A 801 -17.14 16.64 -21.82
CA ALA A 801 -18.36 16.93 -22.56
C ALA A 801 -19.35 15.76 -22.46
N ARG A 802 -20.61 16.01 -22.82
CA ARG A 802 -21.61 14.95 -23.00
C ARG A 802 -21.34 14.18 -24.30
N GLY A 803 -21.69 12.90 -24.33
CA GLY A 803 -21.59 12.04 -25.50
C GLY A 803 -20.89 10.71 -25.21
N LEU A 804 -20.36 10.08 -26.25
CA LEU A 804 -19.67 8.80 -26.14
C LEU A 804 -18.18 8.99 -25.87
N HIS A 805 -17.63 8.20 -24.95
CA HIS A 805 -16.21 8.15 -24.65
C HIS A 805 -15.70 6.71 -24.51
N VAL A 806 -14.42 6.52 -24.75
CA VAL A 806 -13.68 5.28 -24.49
C VAL A 806 -12.60 5.58 -23.46
N MET A 807 -12.68 4.92 -22.31
CA MET A 807 -11.69 5.03 -21.23
C MET A 807 -10.60 3.99 -21.41
N GLN A 808 -9.36 4.45 -21.45
CA GLN A 808 -8.17 3.62 -21.52
C GLN A 808 -8.15 2.63 -20.34
N CYS A 809 -7.81 1.38 -20.65
CA CYS A 809 -7.62 0.33 -19.65
C CYS A 809 -6.14 -0.07 -19.61
N ILE A 810 -5.54 -0.02 -18.43
CA ILE A 810 -4.12 -0.36 -18.25
C ILE A 810 -3.91 -1.88 -18.29
N THR A 811 -4.92 -2.63 -17.85
CA THR A 811 -4.95 -4.09 -17.89
C THR A 811 -6.31 -4.57 -18.37
N GLU A 812 -6.45 -5.87 -18.62
CA GLU A 812 -7.74 -6.52 -18.87
C GLU A 812 -8.42 -7.02 -17.58
N ASN A 813 -7.90 -6.66 -16.40
CA ASN A 813 -8.51 -7.09 -15.13
C ASN A 813 -9.88 -6.43 -14.94
N ALA A 814 -10.90 -7.26 -14.66
CA ALA A 814 -12.28 -6.80 -14.51
C ALA A 814 -12.46 -5.82 -13.35
N ILE A 815 -11.81 -6.05 -12.20
CA ILE A 815 -11.90 -5.15 -11.03
C ILE A 815 -11.23 -3.82 -11.32
N GLU A 816 -10.05 -3.82 -11.96
CA GLU A 816 -9.37 -2.57 -12.36
C GLU A 816 -10.23 -1.80 -13.37
N THR A 817 -10.83 -2.49 -14.34
CA THR A 817 -11.73 -1.88 -15.33
C THR A 817 -12.95 -1.22 -14.66
N VAL A 818 -13.62 -1.96 -13.77
CA VAL A 818 -14.78 -1.46 -13.00
C VAL A 818 -14.37 -0.30 -12.08
N THR A 819 -13.13 -0.30 -11.56
CA THR A 819 -12.57 0.80 -10.77
C THR A 819 -12.37 2.08 -11.57
N GLY A 820 -11.89 1.96 -12.81
CA GLY A 820 -11.79 3.13 -13.70
C GLY A 820 -13.17 3.67 -14.08
N LEU A 821 -14.10 2.76 -14.46
CA LEU A 821 -15.48 3.14 -14.80
C LEU A 821 -16.22 3.78 -13.62
N GLY A 822 -16.03 3.29 -12.40
CA GLY A 822 -16.61 3.86 -11.20
C GLY A 822 -16.16 5.30 -10.92
N ALA A 823 -15.00 5.72 -11.41
CA ALA A 823 -14.51 7.09 -11.20
C ALA A 823 -15.19 8.10 -12.13
N VAL A 824 -15.77 7.61 -13.23
CA VAL A 824 -16.23 8.42 -14.37
C VAL A 824 -17.72 8.26 -14.66
N SER A 825 -18.43 7.39 -13.94
CA SER A 825 -19.83 7.07 -14.18
C SER A 825 -20.68 7.05 -12.92
N ASP A 826 -21.97 7.37 -13.07
CA ASP A 826 -22.95 7.38 -11.99
C ASP A 826 -23.54 5.99 -11.71
N VAL A 827 -23.47 5.10 -12.71
CA VAL A 827 -23.93 3.71 -12.70
C VAL A 827 -23.18 2.93 -13.78
N ILE A 828 -22.87 1.66 -13.51
CA ILE A 828 -22.19 0.76 -14.46
C ILE A 828 -23.16 -0.30 -14.94
N LEU A 829 -23.18 -0.55 -16.25
CA LEU A 829 -23.85 -1.68 -16.88
C LEU A 829 -22.79 -2.66 -17.40
N ASN A 830 -22.76 -3.85 -16.80
CA ASN A 830 -21.85 -4.92 -17.16
C ASN A 830 -22.61 -6.07 -17.83
N PHE A 831 -22.11 -6.53 -18.98
CA PHE A 831 -22.60 -7.73 -19.64
C PHE A 831 -21.66 -8.91 -19.43
N SER A 832 -22.24 -10.08 -19.12
CA SER A 832 -21.55 -11.36 -19.14
C SER A 832 -22.48 -12.49 -19.53
N ALA A 833 -22.01 -13.38 -20.40
CA ALA A 833 -22.81 -14.51 -20.89
C ALA A 833 -22.97 -15.64 -19.87
N SER A 834 -22.09 -15.73 -18.86
CA SER A 834 -22.03 -16.93 -17.99
C SER A 834 -21.76 -16.66 -16.51
N ARG A 835 -20.97 -15.64 -16.16
CA ARG A 835 -20.61 -15.36 -14.76
C ARG A 835 -20.72 -13.88 -14.44
N VAL A 836 -21.42 -13.56 -13.36
CA VAL A 836 -21.47 -12.19 -12.82
C VAL A 836 -20.07 -11.69 -12.47
N SER A 837 -19.81 -10.41 -12.70
CA SER A 837 -18.55 -9.80 -12.30
C SER A 837 -18.73 -9.05 -10.97
N PRO A 838 -17.66 -8.90 -10.18
CA PRO A 838 -17.69 -8.05 -9.00
C PRO A 838 -18.20 -6.66 -9.35
N ALA A 839 -19.09 -6.12 -8.52
CA ALA A 839 -19.55 -4.75 -8.64
C ALA A 839 -18.51 -3.75 -8.11
N HIS A 840 -18.62 -2.47 -8.47
CA HIS A 840 -17.80 -1.43 -7.86
C HIS A 840 -18.24 -1.16 -6.41
N SER A 841 -17.28 -0.88 -5.50
CA SER A 841 -17.56 -0.60 -4.08
C SER A 841 -18.39 0.68 -3.86
N LEU A 842 -18.14 1.72 -4.66
CA LEU A 842 -18.88 3.00 -4.61
C LEU A 842 -20.07 3.06 -5.59
N VAL A 843 -19.87 2.77 -6.87
CA VAL A 843 -20.86 2.93 -7.93
C VAL A 843 -21.69 1.64 -8.13
N PRO A 844 -23.02 1.72 -8.15
CA PRO A 844 -23.86 0.56 -8.45
C PRO A 844 -23.51 -0.06 -9.81
N THR A 845 -23.40 -1.39 -9.87
CA THR A 845 -23.06 -2.14 -11.08
C THR A 845 -24.15 -3.16 -11.40
N LEU A 846 -24.93 -2.88 -12.44
CA LEU A 846 -25.93 -3.79 -12.98
C LEU A 846 -25.26 -4.86 -13.83
N ASN A 847 -25.36 -6.11 -13.42
CA ASN A 847 -24.88 -7.28 -14.17
C ASN A 847 -26.03 -7.88 -14.97
N VAL A 848 -25.93 -7.88 -16.29
CA VAL A 848 -26.93 -8.43 -17.22
C VAL A 848 -26.36 -9.52 -18.10
N THR A 849 -27.23 -10.39 -18.61
CA THR A 849 -26.87 -11.52 -19.48
C THR A 849 -27.81 -11.63 -20.70
N ASP A 850 -27.50 -12.51 -21.64
CA ASP A 850 -28.31 -12.82 -22.82
C ASP A 850 -29.19 -14.08 -22.64
N VAL A 851 -28.84 -14.95 -21.68
CA VAL A 851 -29.59 -16.17 -21.31
C VAL A 851 -30.64 -15.91 -20.20
N GLU A 852 -31.30 -16.96 -19.69
CA GLU A 852 -32.11 -16.85 -18.46
C GLU A 852 -31.25 -16.30 -17.31
N ALA A 853 -31.65 -15.15 -16.75
CA ALA A 853 -30.95 -14.53 -15.63
C ALA A 853 -30.99 -15.48 -14.42
N GLY A 854 -29.83 -16.07 -14.10
CA GLY A 854 -29.63 -16.81 -12.86
C GLY A 854 -29.84 -15.92 -11.63
N GLU A 855 -29.87 -16.53 -10.43
CA GLU A 855 -30.16 -15.81 -9.17
C GLU A 855 -29.24 -14.60 -8.94
N ASP A 856 -28.01 -14.64 -9.45
CA ASP A 856 -27.00 -13.62 -9.21
C ASP A 856 -27.05 -12.43 -10.23
N PHE A 857 -27.72 -12.56 -11.39
CA PHE A 857 -27.82 -11.48 -12.39
C PHE A 857 -29.00 -10.53 -12.12
N ASP A 858 -28.83 -9.23 -12.40
CA ASP A 858 -29.87 -8.21 -12.21
C ASP A 858 -30.98 -8.29 -13.26
N GLY A 859 -30.65 -8.78 -14.46
CA GLY A 859 -31.62 -8.93 -15.56
C GLY A 859 -30.99 -9.52 -16.81
N THR A 860 -31.75 -9.46 -17.90
CA THR A 860 -31.30 -9.85 -19.24
C THR A 860 -31.24 -8.64 -20.17
N LEU A 861 -30.66 -8.78 -21.36
CA LEU A 861 -30.75 -7.75 -22.39
C LEU A 861 -32.17 -7.52 -22.94
N GLU A 862 -33.13 -8.37 -22.59
CA GLU A 862 -34.57 -8.17 -22.88
C GLU A 862 -35.31 -7.43 -21.76
N SER A 863 -34.68 -7.28 -20.59
CA SER A 863 -35.23 -6.48 -19.49
C SER A 863 -35.30 -5.01 -19.89
N ASP A 864 -36.23 -4.26 -19.27
CA ASP A 864 -36.26 -2.80 -19.41
C ASP A 864 -35.06 -2.18 -18.68
N LEU A 865 -33.93 -2.07 -19.38
CA LEU A 865 -32.70 -1.50 -18.85
C LEU A 865 -32.90 -0.03 -18.43
N GLY A 866 -33.82 0.70 -19.07
CA GLY A 866 -34.15 2.08 -18.71
C GLY A 866 -34.80 2.16 -17.34
N GLU A 867 -35.78 1.29 -17.06
CA GLU A 867 -36.44 1.17 -15.76
C GLU A 867 -35.45 0.74 -14.66
N LEU A 868 -34.60 -0.26 -14.93
CA LEU A 868 -33.57 -0.71 -13.98
C LEU A 868 -32.60 0.42 -13.63
N LEU A 869 -32.09 1.14 -14.63
CA LEU A 869 -31.21 2.28 -14.42
C LEU A 869 -31.92 3.40 -13.64
N ALA A 870 -33.17 3.73 -13.99
CA ALA A 870 -33.97 4.71 -13.25
C ALA A 870 -34.12 4.31 -11.78
N ALA A 871 -34.41 3.04 -11.50
CA ALA A 871 -34.55 2.53 -10.14
C ALA A 871 -33.24 2.61 -9.35
N VAL A 872 -32.10 2.27 -9.96
CA VAL A 872 -30.77 2.38 -9.33
C VAL A 872 -30.39 3.84 -9.08
N LEU A 873 -30.56 4.73 -10.06
CA LEU A 873 -30.26 6.16 -9.91
C LEU A 873 -31.15 6.84 -8.85
N SER A 874 -32.40 6.36 -8.72
CA SER A 874 -33.37 6.78 -7.70
C SER A 874 -33.11 6.18 -6.31
N ASN A 875 -32.08 5.34 -6.15
CA ASN A 875 -31.81 4.57 -4.94
C ASN A 875 -33.02 3.70 -4.49
N ARG A 876 -33.84 3.24 -5.45
CA ARG A 876 -34.98 2.32 -5.23
C ARG A 876 -34.61 0.85 -5.46
N LEU A 877 -33.49 0.61 -6.15
CA LEU A 877 -32.94 -0.70 -6.42
C LEU A 877 -31.43 -0.68 -6.13
N LEU A 878 -30.96 -1.59 -5.30
CA LEU A 878 -29.54 -1.89 -5.16
C LEU A 878 -29.24 -3.12 -6.04
N PRO A 879 -28.28 -3.06 -6.98
CA PRO A 879 -27.93 -4.22 -7.79
C PRO A 879 -27.48 -5.39 -6.91
N LYS A 880 -27.78 -6.62 -7.33
CA LYS A 880 -27.61 -7.84 -6.54
C LYS A 880 -26.18 -8.02 -6.04
N GLN A 881 -25.19 -7.78 -6.91
CA GLN A 881 -23.78 -7.93 -6.53
C GLN A 881 -23.36 -6.88 -5.49
N ASN A 882 -23.89 -5.65 -5.57
CA ASN A 882 -23.71 -4.64 -4.54
C ASN A 882 -24.42 -5.02 -3.22
N GLU A 883 -25.62 -5.59 -3.29
CA GLU A 883 -26.42 -6.00 -2.12
C GLU A 883 -25.75 -7.14 -1.33
N ILE A 884 -25.26 -8.17 -2.03
CA ILE A 884 -24.61 -9.32 -1.39
C ILE A 884 -23.16 -9.05 -0.95
N GLY A 885 -22.62 -7.87 -1.29
CA GLY A 885 -21.25 -7.46 -1.00
C GLY A 885 -20.20 -8.10 -1.91
N HIS A 886 -20.60 -8.59 -3.09
CA HIS A 886 -19.66 -9.02 -4.14
C HIS A 886 -19.10 -7.79 -4.86
N THR A 887 -18.35 -6.97 -4.14
CA THR A 887 -17.80 -5.70 -4.63
C THR A 887 -16.28 -5.66 -4.55
N GLY A 888 -15.64 -4.80 -5.34
CA GLY A 888 -14.21 -4.51 -5.21
C GLY A 888 -13.79 -3.23 -5.93
N ASN A 889 -12.60 -2.76 -5.60
CA ASN A 889 -11.89 -1.70 -6.30
C ASN A 889 -10.38 -1.96 -6.26
N GLN A 890 -9.69 -1.70 -7.35
CA GLN A 890 -8.25 -1.86 -7.49
C GLN A 890 -7.72 -0.83 -8.49
N ILE A 891 -6.77 -0.01 -8.06
CA ILE A 891 -6.06 0.89 -8.96
C ILE A 891 -5.11 0.01 -9.80
N PRO A 892 -5.08 0.17 -11.13
CA PRO A 892 -4.09 -0.51 -11.96
C PRO A 892 -2.69 -0.05 -11.59
N ARG A 893 -1.80 -1.02 -11.46
CA ARG A 893 -0.35 -0.77 -11.44
C ARG A 893 0.08 -0.67 -12.90
N GLY A 894 0.50 0.51 -13.36
CA GLY A 894 0.88 0.76 -14.75
C GLY A 894 2.37 1.06 -14.92
N ALA A 895 2.87 1.06 -16.17
CA ALA A 895 4.27 1.38 -16.51
C ALA A 895 4.74 2.76 -15.96
N ARG A 896 3.81 3.71 -15.79
CA ARG A 896 4.08 5.03 -15.21
C ARG A 896 3.96 5.13 -13.71
N ALA A 897 3.43 4.11 -13.05
CA ALA A 897 3.30 4.14 -11.60
C ALA A 897 4.68 4.41 -10.97
N HIS A 898 5.75 3.88 -11.56
CA HIS A 898 7.11 3.98 -11.04
C HIS A 898 7.94 5.20 -11.49
N ALA A 899 7.36 6.11 -12.29
CA ALA A 899 8.05 7.33 -12.73
C ALA A 899 7.96 8.42 -11.64
N ILE A 900 9.03 8.58 -10.85
CA ILE A 900 9.21 9.69 -9.89
C ILE A 900 9.78 10.89 -10.64
#